data_AF-A0ABD3RD27-F1
#
_entry.id   AF-A0ABD3RD27-F1
#
_cell.length_a   1.000
_cell.length_b   1.000
_cell.length_c   1.000
_cell.angle_alpha   90.00
_cell.angle_beta   90.00
_cell.angle_gamma   90.00
#
_symmetry.space_group_name_H-M   'P 1'
#
loop_
_entity.id
_entity.type
_entity.pdbx_description
1 polymer ?
#
loop_
_entity_poly.entity_id
_entity_poly.type
_entity_poly.pdbx_seq_one_letter_code
_entity_poly.pdbx_strand_id
1 'polypeptide(L)'
;MRVASSSSATTATSRIVDDSPEWDEWMTTSYDAIERPRDDGFPSPEAHHHLSNRYHNRNHASRNADRSRWTIAAAVGDDGTRFGTNNGRILQGGGGGGGPNTDDDVPAGGGGAGGPNTDDGAPAGGGGGGDPNQDSEVIAPTDPCLICDEDVPINEDVIIPTTDDTTCGDLATMASSIESNSDECDTLRLAEAVCCLQPTMTPTESPTTDSPTVMPTESPTENPTISPTSAPSVTPSSSPTISYMPSSAPIPYVRSDRVDNRYVPWDELSEEYQLAALDLYYNQSTWDNIGTNDVENMHYAGLTNEEKAAALVLGYVDPESWDCWQNHYENYKWIDLGAEYVQALQWWEALGWNIYSWNRYEDPPLSDGKRWYELTDDERYAAAQLCYTRRTWDSFEALSEEYPMDKPEFRFTDWYGVDDVIRDAADEGLKYTPLTWNVLGLNIVEMRAWDDLTSYEREAATTIGFTRITWDCWQNHFQSYTWEDLAFYGLDMPLADLGWTASSWENLEPPPASESTHWKDLADWERAAASELCYFRENWDMMDMTPNDGPFPYPKVKQRYVEWDSLPSDSRMMARKSLLYNKTSWNNLGTAEIENKGWGDLTEYQQSDAISIGFYDRTWDCFQNHYRAYEWNGIATAVQDALKVLGWSTTSWVENIEPPAYNNTWTDLSDNEKTAAMVLCFFEDIWNGNTLQPPPPSESATGSTAGDVSDPLSDKSSSAAMLVTKKMLWYGPLVSVLVHVFGNLIQFLM
;
A
#
# COMPACT_ATOMS: atom_id res chain seq x y z
N MET A 1 -41.78 47.00 -5.02
CA MET A 1 -42.48 47.06 -3.71
C MET A 1 -41.41 47.00 -2.61
N ARG A 2 -41.44 47.76 -1.50
CA ARG A 2 -42.18 47.49 -0.22
C ARG A 2 -42.04 46.01 0.21
N VAL A 3 -41.52 45.63 1.40
CA VAL A 3 -41.28 46.29 2.72
C VAL A 3 -39.91 45.76 3.26
N ALA A 4 -38.95 46.55 3.79
CA ALA A 4 -38.74 46.99 5.21
C ALA A 4 -38.72 45.86 6.28
N SER A 5 -37.95 45.88 7.39
CA SER A 5 -36.93 46.82 7.92
C SER A 5 -36.31 46.31 9.26
N SER A 6 -35.09 46.78 9.64
CA SER A 6 -34.58 46.98 11.04
C SER A 6 -34.44 45.74 11.97
N SER A 7 -33.73 45.68 13.12
CA SER A 7 -32.69 46.45 13.87
C SER A 7 -32.40 45.73 15.22
N SER A 8 -31.33 45.87 16.02
CA SER A 8 -29.93 46.39 15.92
C SER A 8 -29.28 46.29 17.32
N ALA A 9 -27.95 46.17 17.46
CA ALA A 9 -27.24 46.24 18.77
C ALA A 9 -25.99 47.14 18.72
N THR A 10 -25.93 48.29 19.39
CA THR A 10 -25.53 48.62 20.80
C THR A 10 -24.03 48.77 21.03
N THR A 11 -23.63 49.86 21.70
CA THR A 11 -22.24 50.31 21.93
C THR A 11 -21.78 50.10 23.37
N ALA A 12 -20.49 49.85 23.60
CA ALA A 12 -19.83 49.99 24.91
C ALA A 12 -18.37 50.47 24.75
N THR A 13 -17.86 51.27 25.71
CA THR A 13 -16.52 51.88 25.66
C THR A 13 -15.83 51.89 27.02
N SER A 14 -14.61 51.35 27.11
CA SER A 14 -13.60 51.62 28.15
C SER A 14 -12.21 51.27 27.59
N ARG A 15 -11.15 52.08 27.52
CA ARG A 15 -10.49 53.06 28.43
C ARG A 15 -9.25 52.48 29.17
N ILE A 16 -8.08 52.69 28.57
CA ILE A 16 -6.74 52.95 29.14
C ILE A 16 -6.20 52.01 30.25
N VAL A 17 -5.13 51.26 29.92
CA VAL A 17 -3.79 51.10 30.58
C VAL A 17 -2.95 50.37 29.50
N ASP A 18 -1.81 50.80 28.96
CA ASP A 18 -0.70 51.69 29.38
C ASP A 18 0.30 51.08 30.36
N ASP A 19 1.19 50.21 29.84
CA ASP A 19 2.47 49.86 30.47
C ASP A 19 3.45 49.31 29.41
N SER A 20 4.62 49.95 29.27
CA SER A 20 5.74 49.51 28.42
C SER A 20 7.05 49.78 29.15
N PRO A 21 7.94 48.79 29.37
CA PRO A 21 9.26 49.03 29.93
C PRO A 21 10.20 49.64 28.88
N GLU A 22 10.82 50.76 29.21
CA GLU A 22 11.94 51.35 28.46
C GLU A 22 13.27 50.60 28.73
N TRP A 23 14.30 50.90 27.94
CA TRP A 23 15.68 51.31 28.29
C TRP A 23 16.59 50.94 27.08
N ASP A 24 17.09 51.90 26.27
CA ASP A 24 18.23 52.81 26.51
C ASP A 24 19.56 52.06 26.76
N GLU A 25 20.72 52.36 26.17
CA GLU A 25 21.22 53.42 25.23
C GLU A 25 22.28 52.74 24.30
N TRP A 26 22.79 53.29 23.19
CA TRP A 26 24.00 54.14 23.18
C TRP A 26 24.33 54.78 21.80
N MET A 27 24.25 56.11 21.75
CA MET A 27 25.30 57.04 21.27
C MET A 27 25.99 56.88 19.89
N THR A 28 25.45 57.62 18.90
CA THR A 28 26.15 58.61 18.03
C THR A 28 27.37 58.25 17.16
N THR A 29 27.31 58.57 15.85
CA THR A 29 28.03 59.70 15.16
C THR A 29 27.90 59.59 13.61
N SER A 30 28.20 60.59 12.76
CA SER A 30 27.79 62.01 12.71
C SER A 30 28.28 62.68 11.41
N TYR A 31 27.47 63.57 10.79
CA TYR A 31 27.82 64.40 9.61
C TYR A 31 28.16 63.63 8.29
N ASP A 32 28.07 64.21 7.09
CA ASP A 32 27.61 65.55 6.67
C ASP A 32 26.84 65.50 5.33
N ALA A 33 26.18 66.60 4.95
CA ALA A 33 25.45 66.74 3.69
C ALA A 33 26.16 67.66 2.69
N ILE A 34 26.05 67.37 1.38
CA ILE A 34 26.47 68.27 0.29
C ILE A 34 25.35 68.41 -0.73
N GLU A 35 24.99 69.66 -1.07
CA GLU A 35 23.97 69.98 -2.06
C GLU A 35 24.54 70.16 -3.48
N ARG A 36 23.85 69.57 -4.48
CA ARG A 36 23.57 70.17 -5.81
C ARG A 36 24.79 70.33 -6.76
N PRO A 37 24.61 70.62 -8.08
CA PRO A 37 23.41 71.14 -8.76
C PRO A 37 22.90 70.35 -9.97
N ARG A 38 21.82 70.89 -10.56
CA ARG A 38 21.38 70.60 -11.94
C ARG A 38 22.28 71.39 -12.91
N ASP A 39 22.41 70.90 -14.15
CA ASP A 39 22.08 71.68 -15.34
C ASP A 39 21.92 70.79 -16.59
N ASP A 40 21.13 71.31 -17.53
CA ASP A 40 20.73 70.88 -18.88
C ASP A 40 21.59 69.90 -19.70
N GLY A 41 20.93 69.00 -20.47
CA GLY A 41 21.59 68.30 -21.59
C GLY A 41 20.88 67.09 -22.22
N PHE A 42 19.79 67.28 -22.98
CA PHE A 42 19.34 66.27 -23.96
C PHE A 42 20.33 66.21 -25.15
N PRO A 43 20.66 65.02 -25.66
CA PRO A 43 19.84 64.45 -26.74
C PRO A 43 19.53 62.95 -26.60
N SER A 44 18.56 62.48 -27.39
CA SER A 44 18.20 61.05 -27.52
C SER A 44 19.20 60.31 -28.41
N PRO A 45 19.50 59.03 -28.10
CA PRO A 45 19.85 58.01 -29.08
C PRO A 45 18.58 57.34 -29.65
N GLU A 46 18.62 57.04 -30.94
CA GLU A 46 17.54 56.43 -31.71
C GLU A 46 17.32 54.95 -31.37
N ALA A 47 16.07 54.48 -31.44
CA ALA A 47 15.74 53.08 -31.18
C ALA A 47 16.10 52.18 -32.38
N HIS A 48 17.00 51.22 -32.17
CA HIS A 48 17.27 50.12 -33.08
C HIS A 48 17.53 48.81 -32.29
N HIS A 49 17.16 47.67 -32.89
CA HIS A 49 17.33 46.29 -32.38
C HIS A 49 16.51 45.83 -31.15
N HIS A 50 15.19 45.65 -31.32
CA HIS A 50 14.42 44.59 -30.63
C HIS A 50 13.45 43.88 -31.61
N LEU A 51 14.01 43.10 -32.53
CA LEU A 51 13.24 42.29 -33.50
C LEU A 51 13.74 40.83 -33.67
N SER A 52 14.76 40.39 -32.92
CA SER A 52 15.30 39.02 -33.06
C SER A 52 14.59 38.00 -32.17
N ASN A 53 14.34 38.31 -30.89
CA ASN A 53 13.85 37.33 -29.90
C ASN A 53 12.40 36.87 -30.15
N ARG A 54 11.64 37.51 -31.05
CA ARG A 54 10.22 37.20 -31.29
C ARG A 54 9.97 35.93 -32.12
N TYR A 55 11.02 35.12 -32.35
CA TYR A 55 10.98 33.86 -33.09
C TYR A 55 11.19 32.61 -32.22
N HIS A 56 11.54 32.73 -30.93
CA HIS A 56 11.84 31.57 -30.05
C HIS A 56 10.92 31.44 -28.81
N ASN A 57 10.35 32.54 -28.27
CA ASN A 57 9.26 32.51 -27.26
C ASN A 57 7.93 31.96 -27.86
N ARG A 58 7.95 30.72 -28.35
CA ARG A 58 6.79 29.98 -28.87
C ARG A 58 6.85 28.48 -28.58
N ASN A 59 7.90 27.93 -27.97
CA ASN A 59 8.00 26.50 -27.69
C ASN A 59 7.00 26.13 -26.59
N HIS A 60 7.25 26.54 -25.35
CA HIS A 60 6.28 26.60 -24.24
C HIS A 60 4.86 27.08 -24.65
N ALA A 61 4.77 28.18 -25.39
CA ALA A 61 3.47 28.74 -25.80
C ALA A 61 2.74 27.95 -26.92
N SER A 62 3.39 26.99 -27.61
CA SER A 62 2.69 26.03 -28.48
C SER A 62 2.16 24.87 -27.64
N ARG A 63 3.00 24.32 -26.75
CA ARG A 63 2.65 23.22 -25.83
C ARG A 63 1.39 23.57 -25.03
N ASN A 64 1.38 24.74 -24.38
CA ASN A 64 0.23 25.22 -23.60
C ASN A 64 -1.00 25.56 -24.45
N ALA A 65 -0.82 26.05 -25.70
CA ALA A 65 -1.92 26.50 -26.55
C ALA A 65 -2.58 25.40 -27.40
N ASP A 66 -1.91 24.29 -27.65
CA ASP A 66 -2.48 23.14 -28.37
C ASP A 66 -3.00 22.05 -27.43
N ARG A 67 -2.39 21.82 -26.25
CA ARG A 67 -2.97 20.91 -25.22
C ARG A 67 -4.33 21.41 -24.73
N SER A 68 -4.46 22.72 -24.45
CA SER A 68 -5.72 23.36 -24.01
C SER A 68 -6.85 23.37 -25.05
N ARG A 69 -6.63 22.85 -26.27
CA ARG A 69 -7.67 22.71 -27.31
C ARG A 69 -8.37 21.36 -27.35
N TRP A 70 -7.79 20.31 -26.75
CA TRP A 70 -8.35 18.96 -26.84
C TRP A 70 -9.40 18.64 -25.78
N THR A 71 -9.49 19.41 -24.69
CA THR A 71 -10.40 19.16 -23.56
C THR A 71 -11.85 19.68 -23.76
N ILE A 72 -12.18 20.32 -24.90
CA ILE A 72 -13.53 20.89 -25.15
C ILE A 72 -14.06 20.49 -26.54
N ALA A 73 -14.45 19.21 -26.71
CA ALA A 73 -15.03 18.71 -27.95
C ALA A 73 -16.13 17.62 -27.79
N ALA A 74 -16.80 17.54 -26.63
CA ALA A 74 -17.76 16.47 -26.31
C ALA A 74 -19.22 16.91 -26.05
N ALA A 75 -19.67 18.08 -26.57
CA ALA A 75 -21.03 18.57 -26.31
C ALA A 75 -21.64 19.49 -27.40
N VAL A 76 -22.12 18.93 -28.52
CA VAL A 76 -23.32 19.37 -29.30
C VAL A 76 -23.79 18.17 -30.14
N GLY A 77 -25.06 17.77 -30.15
CA GLY A 77 -26.18 18.26 -29.36
C GLY A 77 -27.47 17.50 -29.64
N ASP A 78 -28.43 17.57 -28.70
CA ASP A 78 -29.78 17.03 -28.83
C ASP A 78 -30.74 18.15 -29.24
N ASP A 79 -31.48 17.97 -30.34
CA ASP A 79 -32.59 18.84 -30.76
C ASP A 79 -33.75 17.93 -31.25
N GLY A 80 -34.62 17.57 -30.32
CA GLY A 80 -35.59 16.49 -30.50
C GLY A 80 -36.88 16.91 -31.20
N THR A 81 -37.79 15.95 -31.43
CA THR A 81 -39.19 16.28 -31.73
C THR A 81 -40.21 15.22 -31.26
N ARG A 82 -40.99 15.62 -30.26
CA ARG A 82 -42.42 15.29 -30.01
C ARG A 82 -43.04 14.09 -30.75
N PHE A 83 -43.54 13.13 -29.98
CA PHE A 83 -44.94 12.60 -29.92
C PHE A 83 -44.91 11.37 -28.97
N GLY A 84 -45.93 10.98 -28.20
CA GLY A 84 -47.27 11.52 -28.03
C GLY A 84 -48.27 10.45 -27.53
N THR A 85 -48.34 10.21 -26.21
CA THR A 85 -49.43 9.54 -25.45
C THR A 85 -50.14 8.28 -26.01
N ASN A 86 -50.09 7.14 -25.29
CA ASN A 86 -51.33 6.46 -24.83
C ASN A 86 -51.18 5.32 -23.80
N ASN A 87 -52.33 4.84 -23.27
CA ASN A 87 -52.50 3.80 -22.25
C ASN A 87 -52.91 2.42 -22.81
N GLY A 88 -52.78 1.36 -21.99
CA GLY A 88 -53.37 0.01 -22.19
C GLY A 88 -52.40 -1.10 -21.76
N ARG A 89 -52.56 -1.91 -20.70
CA ARG A 89 -53.69 -2.50 -19.91
C ARG A 89 -54.38 -3.76 -20.51
N ILE A 90 -53.84 -4.93 -20.14
CA ILE A 90 -54.49 -6.24 -19.83
C ILE A 90 -55.22 -7.03 -20.94
N LEU A 91 -54.85 -8.32 -21.08
CA LEU A 91 -55.64 -9.58 -21.24
C LEU A 91 -54.85 -10.59 -22.12
N GLN A 92 -55.00 -11.93 -22.12
CA GLN A 92 -55.33 -13.02 -21.18
C GLN A 92 -55.57 -14.30 -22.02
N GLY A 93 -55.08 -15.48 -21.61
CA GLY A 93 -55.19 -16.78 -22.32
C GLY A 93 -53.98 -17.11 -23.21
N GLY A 94 -53.53 -18.36 -23.44
CA GLY A 94 -54.06 -19.71 -23.12
C GLY A 94 -54.21 -20.55 -24.40
N GLY A 95 -53.89 -21.86 -24.49
CA GLY A 95 -53.24 -22.81 -23.56
C GLY A 95 -53.22 -24.26 -24.13
N GLY A 96 -52.38 -25.14 -23.57
CA GLY A 96 -52.26 -26.58 -23.95
C GLY A 96 -51.38 -26.87 -25.19
N GLY A 97 -50.79 -28.06 -25.38
CA GLY A 97 -50.67 -29.24 -24.49
C GLY A 97 -50.36 -30.54 -25.26
N GLY A 98 -49.56 -31.46 -24.69
CA GLY A 98 -49.38 -32.83 -25.22
C GLY A 98 -48.03 -33.51 -24.91
N GLY A 99 -48.07 -34.69 -24.26
CA GLY A 99 -47.04 -35.75 -24.33
C GLY A 99 -47.49 -36.87 -25.30
N PRO A 100 -47.06 -38.16 -25.17
CA PRO A 100 -46.36 -38.78 -24.04
C PRO A 100 -45.20 -39.77 -24.39
N ASN A 101 -44.59 -40.34 -23.34
CA ASN A 101 -43.94 -41.68 -23.15
C ASN A 101 -43.23 -42.43 -24.30
N THR A 102 -42.07 -43.03 -23.97
CA THR A 102 -41.95 -44.49 -23.66
C THR A 102 -40.77 -44.79 -22.73
N ASP A 103 -40.89 -45.88 -21.98
CA ASP A 103 -40.00 -46.40 -20.93
C ASP A 103 -39.04 -47.49 -21.46
N ASP A 104 -38.06 -47.96 -20.65
CA ASP A 104 -37.60 -49.37 -20.63
C ASP A 104 -36.73 -49.73 -19.39
N ASP A 105 -36.81 -51.01 -18.96
CA ASP A 105 -36.35 -51.63 -17.68
C ASP A 105 -34.81 -51.86 -17.54
N VAL A 106 -34.14 -51.82 -16.35
CA VAL A 106 -34.08 -52.80 -15.20
C VAL A 106 -33.33 -54.13 -15.54
N PRO A 107 -32.49 -54.80 -14.66
CA PRO A 107 -32.72 -55.07 -13.22
C PRO A 107 -31.53 -55.19 -12.19
N ALA A 108 -31.83 -54.76 -10.96
CA ALA A 108 -31.72 -55.43 -9.62
C ALA A 108 -30.61 -56.42 -9.16
N GLY A 109 -30.22 -56.24 -7.87
CA GLY A 109 -29.60 -57.21 -6.92
C GLY A 109 -28.63 -56.49 -5.94
N GLY A 110 -28.60 -56.65 -4.60
CA GLY A 110 -29.30 -57.52 -3.63
C GLY A 110 -28.30 -58.40 -2.84
N GLY A 111 -28.22 -58.43 -1.50
CA GLY A 111 -28.88 -57.64 -0.45
C GLY A 111 -28.72 -58.26 0.98
N GLY A 112 -29.07 -57.52 2.03
CA GLY A 112 -29.21 -58.01 3.44
C GLY A 112 -27.97 -57.87 4.36
N ALA A 113 -28.05 -58.12 5.68
CA ALA A 113 -29.21 -58.15 6.59
C ALA A 113 -28.76 -58.31 8.08
N GLY A 114 -29.40 -57.58 9.01
CA GLY A 114 -29.26 -57.75 10.48
C GLY A 114 -28.00 -57.10 11.08
N GLY A 115 -27.89 -56.90 12.40
CA GLY A 115 -28.87 -57.14 13.48
C GLY A 115 -28.24 -56.78 14.86
N PRO A 116 -29.01 -56.42 15.89
CA PRO A 116 -28.51 -55.50 16.93
C PRO A 116 -28.32 -56.14 18.34
N ASN A 117 -28.04 -55.25 19.33
CA ASN A 117 -28.17 -55.41 20.79
C ASN A 117 -27.02 -56.08 21.57
N THR A 118 -26.73 -55.78 22.85
CA THR A 118 -27.08 -54.66 23.80
C THR A 118 -26.15 -54.73 25.05
N ASP A 119 -26.35 -53.79 26.00
CA ASP A 119 -26.22 -53.93 27.47
C ASP A 119 -24.86 -53.66 28.18
N ASP A 120 -24.84 -52.55 28.93
CA ASP A 120 -24.53 -52.39 30.36
C ASP A 120 -23.32 -53.10 31.03
N GLY A 121 -22.51 -52.33 31.77
CA GLY A 121 -21.59 -52.91 32.76
C GLY A 121 -20.59 -51.98 33.48
N ALA A 122 -21.03 -51.27 34.52
CA ALA A 122 -20.18 -50.67 35.57
C ALA A 122 -20.73 -51.08 36.96
N PRO A 123 -20.03 -50.88 38.12
CA PRO A 123 -18.75 -50.19 38.35
C PRO A 123 -17.78 -50.96 39.30
N ALA A 124 -16.80 -50.24 39.85
CA ALA A 124 -15.85 -50.60 40.94
C ALA A 124 -14.72 -51.61 40.57
N GLY A 125 -13.56 -51.59 41.22
CA GLY A 125 -13.06 -50.65 42.24
C GLY A 125 -12.23 -51.34 43.34
N GLY A 126 -10.93 -51.07 43.39
CA GLY A 126 -10.02 -51.59 44.41
C GLY A 126 -8.55 -51.44 44.00
N GLY A 127 -7.68 -51.10 44.95
CA GLY A 127 -6.23 -50.96 44.72
C GLY A 127 -5.40 -52.03 45.43
N GLY A 128 -4.22 -52.31 44.90
CA GLY A 128 -3.22 -53.19 45.50
C GLY A 128 -1.99 -53.29 44.58
N GLY A 129 -0.81 -52.96 45.10
CA GLY A 129 0.44 -53.01 44.32
C GLY A 129 1.14 -54.37 44.40
N GLY A 130 1.89 -54.73 43.36
CA GLY A 130 2.72 -55.93 43.32
C GLY A 130 3.59 -56.03 42.06
N ASP A 131 4.85 -56.41 42.28
CA ASP A 131 5.90 -56.82 41.33
C ASP A 131 6.27 -55.94 40.10
N PRO A 132 7.53 -55.45 40.03
CA PRO A 132 8.09 -54.84 38.82
C PRO A 132 8.91 -55.86 38.01
N ASN A 133 8.25 -56.65 37.16
CA ASN A 133 8.87 -57.28 35.98
C ASN A 133 7.81 -57.96 35.09
N GLN A 134 7.31 -57.23 34.09
CA GLN A 134 6.82 -57.82 32.84
C GLN A 134 7.37 -56.98 31.70
N ASP A 135 8.25 -57.58 30.89
CA ASP A 135 8.69 -57.00 29.62
C ASP A 135 7.45 -56.88 28.74
N SER A 136 6.99 -55.64 28.55
CA SER A 136 5.82 -55.36 27.71
C SER A 136 6.29 -55.40 26.26
N GLU A 137 5.75 -56.33 25.46
CA GLU A 137 5.97 -56.31 24.01
C GLU A 137 5.46 -54.96 23.47
N VAL A 138 6.38 -54.16 22.92
CA VAL A 138 6.02 -52.90 22.27
C VAL A 138 5.25 -53.25 21.01
N ILE A 139 3.92 -53.14 21.08
CA ILE A 139 3.06 -53.25 19.92
C ILE A 139 3.38 -52.04 19.04
N ALA A 140 3.99 -52.29 17.88
CA ALA A 140 4.23 -51.25 16.89
C ALA A 140 2.89 -50.65 16.42
N PRO A 141 2.84 -49.33 16.12
CA PRO A 141 1.62 -48.68 15.67
C PRO A 141 1.06 -49.36 14.42
N THR A 142 -0.26 -49.35 14.28
CA THR A 142 -0.91 -49.96 13.10
C THR A 142 -0.79 -49.12 11.84
N ASP A 143 -0.60 -47.82 11.98
CA ASP A 143 -0.35 -46.87 10.89
C ASP A 143 0.76 -45.89 11.34
N PRO A 144 2.06 -46.19 11.10
CA PRO A 144 3.17 -45.40 11.63
C PRO A 144 3.27 -44.01 10.97
N CYS A 145 3.64 -43.00 11.75
CA CYS A 145 3.86 -41.64 11.25
C CYS A 145 5.02 -41.57 10.24
N LEU A 146 4.77 -40.91 9.11
CA LEU A 146 5.77 -40.64 8.07
C LEU A 146 6.04 -39.13 7.96
N ILE A 147 7.32 -38.76 8.02
CA ILE A 147 7.80 -37.36 7.90
C ILE A 147 7.76 -36.89 6.44
N CYS A 148 7.92 -37.79 5.47
CA CYS A 148 7.77 -37.54 4.04
C CYS A 148 6.63 -38.39 3.47
N ASP A 149 6.07 -37.99 2.33
CA ASP A 149 5.16 -38.82 1.54
C ASP A 149 5.80 -40.17 1.14
N GLU A 150 4.97 -41.19 0.90
CA GLU A 150 5.39 -42.60 0.74
C GLU A 150 6.45 -42.86 -0.37
N ASP A 151 6.56 -41.97 -1.36
CA ASP A 151 7.52 -42.04 -2.48
C ASP A 151 8.75 -41.11 -2.33
N VAL A 152 8.84 -40.30 -1.26
CA VAL A 152 9.88 -39.26 -1.11
C VAL A 152 10.98 -39.70 -0.12
N PRO A 153 12.26 -39.81 -0.55
CA PRO A 153 13.33 -40.28 0.33
C PRO A 153 13.76 -39.24 1.37
N ILE A 154 13.93 -39.71 2.60
CA ILE A 154 14.47 -38.96 3.73
C ILE A 154 15.99 -38.82 3.59
N ASN A 155 16.51 -37.60 3.81
CA ASN A 155 17.93 -37.30 3.83
C ASN A 155 18.50 -37.53 5.24
N GLU A 156 18.73 -38.81 5.58
CA GLU A 156 19.03 -39.28 6.95
C GLU A 156 20.14 -38.48 7.67
N ASP A 157 21.19 -38.05 6.96
CA ASP A 157 22.37 -37.35 7.50
C ASP A 157 22.14 -35.87 7.89
N VAL A 158 20.97 -35.27 7.58
CA VAL A 158 20.71 -33.84 7.87
C VAL A 158 20.40 -33.62 9.35
N ILE A 159 21.17 -32.74 10.00
CA ILE A 159 20.95 -32.31 11.39
C ILE A 159 19.91 -31.18 11.40
N ILE A 160 18.89 -31.28 12.25
CA ILE A 160 17.88 -30.21 12.39
C ILE A 160 18.40 -29.09 13.31
N PRO A 161 18.39 -27.80 12.88
CA PRO A 161 19.00 -26.69 13.63
C PRO A 161 18.44 -26.39 15.03
N THR A 162 17.28 -26.96 15.40
CA THR A 162 16.52 -26.62 16.61
C THR A 162 16.63 -27.66 17.72
N THR A 163 17.44 -28.70 17.56
CA THR A 163 17.50 -29.89 18.42
C THR A 163 18.93 -30.39 18.61
N ASP A 164 19.29 -30.83 19.82
CA ASP A 164 20.64 -31.29 20.18
C ASP A 164 21.13 -32.42 19.25
N ASP A 165 22.01 -32.08 18.29
CA ASP A 165 22.66 -32.95 17.28
C ASP A 165 21.73 -33.97 16.58
N THR A 166 20.42 -33.75 16.57
CA THR A 166 19.43 -34.74 16.13
C THR A 166 19.30 -34.75 14.61
N THR A 167 19.42 -35.94 14.00
CA THR A 167 19.34 -36.11 12.56
C THR A 167 17.93 -36.42 12.05
N CYS A 168 17.68 -36.20 10.76
CA CYS A 168 16.49 -36.66 10.07
C CYS A 168 16.29 -38.19 10.17
N GLY A 169 17.36 -38.98 10.24
CA GLY A 169 17.29 -40.43 10.49
C GLY A 169 16.82 -40.77 11.91
N ASP A 170 17.25 -40.03 12.93
CA ASP A 170 16.77 -40.17 14.31
C ASP A 170 15.29 -39.81 14.41
N LEU A 171 14.88 -38.71 13.76
CA LEU A 171 13.48 -38.25 13.72
C LEU A 171 12.57 -39.23 12.96
N ALA A 172 13.01 -39.77 11.83
CA ALA A 172 12.29 -40.83 11.12
C ALA A 172 12.10 -42.09 11.98
N THR A 173 13.13 -42.45 12.74
CA THR A 173 13.06 -43.56 13.70
C THR A 173 12.04 -43.27 14.81
N MET A 174 11.99 -42.05 15.35
CA MET A 174 10.98 -41.65 16.34
C MET A 174 9.56 -41.65 15.75
N ALA A 175 9.36 -41.08 14.55
CA ALA A 175 8.08 -41.05 13.85
C ALA A 175 7.50 -42.46 13.63
N SER A 176 8.34 -43.44 13.28
CA SER A 176 7.93 -44.84 13.10
C SER A 176 7.34 -45.52 14.34
N SER A 177 7.45 -44.90 15.53
CA SER A 177 6.89 -45.38 16.80
C SER A 177 5.58 -44.70 17.23
N ILE A 178 5.08 -43.75 16.42
CA ILE A 178 3.91 -42.91 16.67
C ILE A 178 2.83 -43.24 15.63
N GLU A 179 1.54 -43.22 15.99
CA GLU A 179 0.44 -43.43 15.02
C GLU A 179 0.26 -42.16 14.15
N SER A 180 -0.09 -42.35 12.88
CA SER A 180 -0.19 -41.32 11.82
C SER A 180 -1.15 -40.15 12.09
N ASN A 181 -2.01 -40.28 13.10
CA ASN A 181 -3.13 -39.39 13.41
C ASN A 181 -3.04 -38.73 14.80
N SER A 182 -1.88 -38.77 15.46
CA SER A 182 -1.64 -38.11 16.74
C SER A 182 -1.08 -36.69 16.58
N ASP A 183 -1.33 -35.79 17.54
CA ASP A 183 -0.78 -34.42 17.53
C ASP A 183 0.77 -34.43 17.51
N GLU A 184 1.42 -35.49 17.99
CA GLU A 184 2.87 -35.71 17.88
C GLU A 184 3.33 -35.99 16.44
N CYS A 185 2.54 -36.69 15.63
CA CYS A 185 2.86 -36.92 14.21
C CYS A 185 2.80 -35.63 13.40
N ASP A 186 1.74 -34.83 13.59
CA ASP A 186 1.61 -33.50 12.96
C ASP A 186 2.79 -32.58 13.33
N THR A 187 3.28 -32.68 14.57
CA THR A 187 4.46 -31.93 15.04
C THR A 187 5.74 -32.39 14.34
N LEU A 188 5.93 -33.70 14.10
CA LEU A 188 7.10 -34.25 13.42
C LEU A 188 7.11 -33.95 11.91
N ARG A 189 5.94 -33.79 11.29
CA ARG A 189 5.82 -33.39 9.87
C ARG A 189 6.31 -31.98 9.58
N LEU A 190 6.47 -31.11 10.58
CA LEU A 190 7.16 -29.83 10.41
C LEU A 190 8.63 -29.98 9.96
N ALA A 191 9.23 -31.16 10.12
CA ALA A 191 10.56 -31.48 9.61
C ALA A 191 10.60 -31.80 8.11
N GLU A 192 9.46 -31.96 7.43
CA GLU A 192 9.36 -32.36 6.02
C GLU A 192 10.22 -31.46 5.11
N ALA A 193 10.09 -30.14 5.26
CA ALA A 193 10.80 -29.13 4.46
C ALA A 193 12.34 -29.15 4.62
N VAL A 194 12.88 -29.89 5.60
CA VAL A 194 14.32 -30.04 5.86
C VAL A 194 14.79 -31.46 5.56
N CYS A 195 13.97 -32.47 5.88
CA CYS A 195 14.34 -33.88 5.79
C CYS A 195 14.00 -34.54 4.45
N CYS A 196 13.04 -34.02 3.68
CA CYS A 196 12.53 -34.67 2.49
C CYS A 196 13.18 -34.12 1.22
N LEU A 197 13.74 -34.99 0.38
CA LEU A 197 14.39 -34.57 -0.86
C LEU A 197 13.36 -34.13 -1.91
N GLN A 198 13.12 -32.83 -1.97
CA GLN A 198 12.38 -32.16 -3.05
C GLN A 198 12.84 -32.67 -4.43
N PRO A 199 11.91 -33.12 -5.31
CA PRO A 199 12.24 -33.83 -6.55
C PRO A 199 12.99 -32.90 -7.53
N THR A 200 14.32 -33.03 -7.54
CA THR A 200 15.19 -32.17 -8.35
C THR A 200 15.01 -32.50 -9.84
N MET A 201 14.56 -31.53 -10.65
CA MET A 201 14.43 -31.73 -12.09
C MET A 201 15.81 -31.96 -12.72
N THR A 202 16.14 -33.23 -13.01
CA THR A 202 17.48 -33.63 -13.41
C THR A 202 17.79 -33.29 -14.88
N PRO A 203 18.88 -32.56 -15.18
CA PRO A 203 19.29 -32.32 -16.56
C PRO A 203 19.84 -33.59 -17.19
N THR A 204 19.40 -33.91 -18.41
CA THR A 204 19.78 -35.14 -19.13
C THR A 204 21.24 -35.12 -19.61
N GLU A 205 21.89 -36.29 -19.62
CA GLU A 205 23.34 -36.44 -19.81
C GLU A 205 23.91 -36.03 -21.18
N SER A 206 25.22 -35.77 -21.18
CA SER A 206 26.03 -35.41 -22.35
C SER A 206 26.20 -36.55 -23.37
N PRO A 207 26.20 -36.27 -24.68
CA PRO A 207 26.52 -37.26 -25.72
C PRO A 207 28.03 -37.53 -25.82
N THR A 208 28.41 -38.81 -25.96
CA THR A 208 29.79 -39.23 -26.26
C THR A 208 30.18 -38.96 -27.71
N THR A 209 31.46 -38.61 -27.92
CA THR A 209 32.01 -38.31 -29.25
C THR A 209 32.67 -39.53 -29.88
N ASP A 210 32.07 -40.06 -30.94
CA ASP A 210 32.70 -41.02 -31.85
C ASP A 210 32.77 -40.45 -33.28
N SER A 211 33.88 -40.68 -33.98
CA SER A 211 34.10 -40.18 -35.34
C SER A 211 33.74 -41.22 -36.40
N PRO A 212 33.24 -40.81 -37.58
CA PRO A 212 34.04 -41.13 -38.76
C PRO A 212 34.06 -40.08 -39.89
N THR A 213 35.21 -40.03 -40.56
CA THR A 213 35.54 -39.21 -41.73
C THR A 213 34.83 -39.63 -43.03
N VAL A 214 34.24 -38.68 -43.78
CA VAL A 214 34.23 -38.70 -45.27
C VAL A 214 34.22 -37.27 -45.83
N MET A 215 34.90 -37.04 -46.96
CA MET A 215 34.75 -35.81 -47.77
C MET A 215 33.62 -35.97 -48.81
N PRO A 216 33.00 -34.85 -49.23
CA PRO A 216 32.67 -34.64 -50.63
C PRO A 216 33.30 -33.34 -51.19
N THR A 217 33.08 -33.07 -52.48
CA THR A 217 33.91 -32.15 -53.30
C THR A 217 33.05 -31.18 -54.13
N GLU A 218 33.59 -29.97 -54.34
CA GLU A 218 33.23 -28.97 -55.38
C GLU A 218 31.76 -28.53 -55.58
N SER A 219 31.53 -27.26 -55.22
CA SER A 219 31.04 -26.19 -56.12
C SER A 219 29.54 -26.14 -56.49
N PRO A 220 29.01 -24.93 -56.85
CA PRO A 220 27.60 -24.61 -56.64
C PRO A 220 26.72 -24.66 -57.91
N THR A 221 25.41 -24.48 -57.73
CA THR A 221 24.45 -24.13 -58.79
C THR A 221 23.40 -23.16 -58.22
N GLU A 222 22.80 -22.33 -59.08
CA GLU A 222 22.15 -21.06 -58.70
C GLU A 222 20.63 -21.16 -58.38
N ASN A 223 20.11 -20.05 -57.82
CA ASN A 223 18.70 -19.69 -57.59
C ASN A 223 18.04 -20.21 -56.29
N PRO A 224 17.91 -19.35 -55.25
CA PRO A 224 16.96 -19.58 -54.15
C PRO A 224 15.54 -19.16 -54.56
N THR A 225 14.52 -19.78 -53.97
CA THR A 225 13.13 -19.27 -54.00
C THR A 225 12.38 -19.76 -52.77
N ILE A 226 11.46 -18.94 -52.25
CA ILE A 226 10.57 -19.13 -51.08
C ILE A 226 11.24 -19.47 -49.73
N SER A 227 11.11 -18.55 -48.77
CA SER A 227 11.65 -18.64 -47.42
C SER A 227 10.80 -19.50 -46.48
N PRO A 228 11.41 -20.37 -45.66
CA PRO A 228 10.84 -20.84 -44.39
C PRO A 228 11.33 -20.01 -43.19
N THR A 229 10.57 -20.13 -42.10
CA THR A 229 10.62 -19.43 -40.81
C THR A 229 11.90 -19.55 -39.98
N SER A 230 12.07 -18.55 -39.10
CA SER A 230 12.66 -18.63 -37.73
C SER A 230 14.04 -19.28 -37.55
N ALA A 231 15.06 -18.43 -37.43
CA ALA A 231 16.28 -18.78 -36.70
C ALA A 231 16.04 -18.61 -35.18
N PRO A 232 16.45 -19.56 -34.32
CA PRO A 232 16.47 -19.38 -32.88
C PRO A 232 17.70 -18.56 -32.45
N SER A 233 17.57 -17.75 -31.40
CA SER A 233 18.70 -17.17 -30.68
C SER A 233 18.54 -17.43 -29.20
N VAL A 234 19.46 -18.21 -28.63
CA VAL A 234 19.52 -18.46 -27.19
C VAL A 234 19.93 -17.19 -26.44
N THR A 235 19.16 -16.80 -25.45
CA THR A 235 19.52 -15.77 -24.47
C THR A 235 20.35 -16.41 -23.34
N PRO A 236 21.51 -15.84 -22.95
CA PRO A 236 22.30 -16.38 -21.85
C PRO A 236 21.61 -16.11 -20.51
N SER A 237 21.50 -17.13 -19.66
CA SER A 237 21.05 -16.99 -18.28
C SER A 237 22.22 -16.57 -17.39
N SER A 238 22.30 -15.28 -17.08
CA SER A 238 23.11 -14.73 -16.00
C SER A 238 22.39 -13.50 -15.46
N SER A 239 21.76 -13.61 -14.29
CA SER A 239 20.99 -12.54 -13.65
C SER A 239 21.86 -11.29 -13.50
N PRO A 240 21.58 -10.19 -14.22
CA PRO A 240 22.28 -8.94 -14.05
C PRO A 240 21.44 -8.01 -13.16
N THR A 241 22.08 -7.33 -12.21
CA THR A 241 21.50 -6.10 -11.66
C THR A 241 21.57 -5.04 -12.76
N ILE A 242 20.59 -5.05 -13.66
CA ILE A 242 20.47 -4.02 -14.70
C ILE A 242 19.96 -2.75 -14.02
N SER A 243 20.88 -1.87 -13.62
CA SER A 243 20.57 -0.44 -13.71
C SER A 243 20.28 -0.17 -15.19
N TYR A 244 19.06 0.30 -15.49
CA TYR A 244 18.61 0.56 -16.86
C TYR A 244 19.22 1.83 -17.46
N MET A 245 20.26 2.41 -16.83
CA MET A 245 21.03 3.51 -17.41
C MET A 245 21.51 3.19 -18.83
N PRO A 246 21.18 4.03 -19.84
CA PRO A 246 21.63 3.82 -21.20
C PRO A 246 23.14 4.03 -21.30
N SER A 247 23.89 2.92 -21.27
CA SER A 247 25.36 2.80 -21.21
C SER A 247 26.11 3.26 -22.48
N SER A 248 25.61 4.30 -23.16
CA SER A 248 26.11 4.82 -24.43
C SER A 248 26.38 6.33 -24.46
N ALA A 249 26.06 7.07 -23.40
CA ALA A 249 26.51 8.45 -23.25
C ALA A 249 28.05 8.49 -23.03
N PRO A 250 28.85 9.20 -23.87
CA PRO A 250 30.32 9.24 -23.72
C PRO A 250 30.82 10.01 -22.48
N ILE A 251 29.92 10.74 -21.82
CA ILE A 251 30.13 11.52 -20.61
C ILE A 251 28.91 11.24 -19.71
N PRO A 252 29.08 10.85 -18.43
CA PRO A 252 27.97 10.83 -17.49
C PRO A 252 27.47 12.27 -17.30
N TYR A 253 26.26 12.56 -17.80
CA TYR A 253 25.58 13.80 -17.47
C TYR A 253 25.15 13.73 -16.00
N VAL A 254 25.44 14.79 -15.24
CA VAL A 254 24.99 14.94 -13.87
C VAL A 254 23.90 16.00 -13.90
N ARG A 255 22.67 15.60 -13.57
CA ARG A 255 21.53 16.52 -13.33
C ARG A 255 21.95 17.51 -12.25
N SER A 256 21.86 18.82 -12.52
CA SER A 256 22.19 19.85 -11.53
C SER A 256 21.34 19.68 -10.27
N ASP A 257 21.91 20.00 -9.11
CA ASP A 257 21.21 20.00 -7.82
C ASP A 257 19.86 20.75 -7.93
N ARG A 258 18.87 20.27 -7.19
CA ARG A 258 17.51 20.80 -7.26
C ARG A 258 17.42 22.19 -6.62
N VAL A 259 16.59 23.04 -7.22
CA VAL A 259 16.31 24.40 -6.72
C VAL A 259 14.92 24.41 -6.08
N ASP A 260 14.83 23.75 -4.92
CA ASP A 260 13.62 23.43 -4.16
C ASP A 260 12.68 24.62 -3.98
N ASN A 261 13.24 25.80 -3.68
CA ASN A 261 12.49 27.03 -3.44
C ASN A 261 11.48 27.33 -4.54
N ARG A 262 11.78 27.03 -5.81
CA ARG A 262 10.88 27.29 -6.96
C ARG A 262 9.53 26.58 -6.84
N TYR A 263 9.48 25.44 -6.14
CA TYR A 263 8.30 24.58 -6.04
C TYR A 263 7.49 24.82 -4.75
N VAL A 264 8.05 25.59 -3.81
CA VAL A 264 7.34 26.06 -2.61
C VAL A 264 6.24 27.04 -3.01
N PRO A 265 4.98 26.88 -2.56
CA PRO A 265 3.89 27.82 -2.83
C PRO A 265 4.23 29.24 -2.37
N TRP A 266 3.79 30.26 -3.12
CA TRP A 266 4.18 31.66 -2.87
C TRP A 266 3.99 32.13 -1.43
N ASP A 267 2.87 31.77 -0.79
CA ASP A 267 2.52 32.21 0.56
C ASP A 267 3.35 31.53 1.67
N GLU A 268 4.05 30.43 1.37
CA GLU A 268 4.98 29.74 2.28
C GLU A 268 6.46 30.16 2.07
N LEU A 269 6.75 30.97 1.04
CA LEU A 269 8.08 31.52 0.81
C LEU A 269 8.49 32.51 1.91
N SER A 270 9.78 32.54 2.23
CA SER A 270 10.37 33.61 3.04
C SER A 270 10.24 34.98 2.34
N GLU A 271 10.19 36.07 3.11
CA GLU A 271 10.18 37.44 2.57
C GLU A 271 11.39 37.71 1.66
N GLU A 272 12.54 37.10 1.96
CA GLU A 272 13.75 37.16 1.12
C GLU A 272 13.55 36.48 -0.24
N TYR A 273 12.92 35.31 -0.28
CA TYR A 273 12.62 34.61 -1.53
C TYR A 273 11.48 35.26 -2.33
N GLN A 274 10.45 35.80 -1.66
CA GLN A 274 9.42 36.60 -2.34
C GLN A 274 10.01 37.85 -3.01
N LEU A 275 10.96 38.53 -2.34
CA LEU A 275 11.65 39.69 -2.92
C LEU A 275 12.54 39.30 -4.11
N ALA A 276 13.30 38.20 -4.02
CA ALA A 276 14.08 37.70 -5.15
C ALA A 276 13.19 37.25 -6.33
N ALA A 277 12.03 36.64 -6.06
CA ALA A 277 11.06 36.30 -7.08
C ALA A 277 10.47 37.56 -7.76
N LEU A 278 10.17 38.63 -7.01
CA LEU A 278 9.74 39.93 -7.55
C LEU A 278 10.78 40.57 -8.48
N ASP A 279 12.08 40.47 -8.15
CA ASP A 279 13.17 40.96 -9.01
C ASP A 279 13.36 40.14 -10.30
N LEU A 280 12.86 38.89 -10.34
CA LEU A 280 12.68 38.07 -11.54
C LEU A 280 11.30 38.27 -12.21
N TYR A 281 10.59 39.34 -11.86
CA TYR A 281 9.26 39.70 -12.37
C TYR A 281 8.14 38.69 -12.02
N TYR A 282 8.35 37.78 -11.07
CA TYR A 282 7.27 36.94 -10.56
C TYR A 282 6.32 37.75 -9.67
N ASN A 283 5.12 37.19 -9.56
CA ASN A 283 4.10 37.44 -8.55
C ASN A 283 3.43 36.08 -8.27
N GLN A 284 2.73 35.97 -7.14
CA GLN A 284 1.97 34.77 -6.73
C GLN A 284 1.35 33.99 -7.90
N SER A 285 0.51 34.62 -8.72
CA SER A 285 -0.16 33.94 -9.85
C SER A 285 0.80 33.37 -10.89
N THR A 286 1.92 34.02 -11.18
CA THR A 286 2.95 33.49 -12.13
C THR A 286 3.97 32.56 -11.49
N TRP A 287 4.00 32.50 -10.16
CA TRP A 287 4.88 31.62 -9.41
C TRP A 287 4.22 30.25 -9.26
N ASP A 288 3.00 30.24 -8.71
CA ASP A 288 2.21 29.02 -8.47
C ASP A 288 1.72 28.36 -9.78
N ASN A 289 1.82 29.06 -10.92
CA ASN A 289 1.55 28.54 -12.26
C ASN A 289 2.83 28.54 -13.11
N ILE A 290 3.54 27.42 -13.13
CA ILE A 290 4.82 27.25 -13.84
C ILE A 290 4.65 27.43 -15.36
N GLY A 291 5.62 28.07 -16.02
CA GLY A 291 5.62 28.30 -17.46
C GLY A 291 4.72 29.45 -17.91
N THR A 292 4.31 30.31 -16.98
CA THR A 292 3.49 31.50 -17.26
C THR A 292 4.27 32.82 -17.17
N ASN A 293 5.53 32.80 -16.70
CA ASN A 293 6.39 33.97 -16.66
C ASN A 293 7.27 34.04 -17.93
N ASP A 294 7.47 35.26 -18.46
CA ASP A 294 8.39 35.49 -19.59
C ASP A 294 9.85 35.15 -19.23
N VAL A 295 10.23 35.20 -17.93
CA VAL A 295 11.60 34.90 -17.48
C VAL A 295 11.97 33.41 -17.59
N GLU A 296 11.00 32.50 -17.40
CA GLU A 296 11.19 31.04 -17.53
C GLU A 296 11.58 30.67 -18.98
N ASN A 297 11.11 31.47 -19.94
CA ASN A 297 11.45 31.33 -21.35
C ASN A 297 12.87 31.82 -21.68
N MET A 298 13.67 32.31 -20.72
CA MET A 298 15.04 32.82 -20.94
C MET A 298 16.11 31.85 -20.44
N HIS A 299 17.12 31.59 -21.28
CA HIS A 299 18.34 30.92 -20.83
C HIS A 299 19.17 31.83 -19.89
N TYR A 300 19.93 31.27 -18.94
CA TYR A 300 20.65 32.00 -17.90
C TYR A 300 21.60 33.05 -18.48
N ALA A 301 22.30 32.72 -19.57
CA ALA A 301 23.19 33.64 -20.28
C ALA A 301 22.50 34.94 -20.75
N GLY A 302 21.17 34.92 -20.93
CA GLY A 302 20.35 36.04 -21.39
C GLY A 302 19.80 36.95 -20.29
N LEU A 303 19.81 36.51 -19.03
CA LEU A 303 19.38 37.29 -17.87
C LEU A 303 20.29 38.53 -17.64
N THR A 304 19.76 39.58 -17.02
CA THR A 304 20.55 40.71 -16.51
C THR A 304 21.45 40.29 -15.32
N ASN A 305 22.31 41.18 -14.83
CA ASN A 305 23.14 40.85 -13.65
C ASN A 305 22.30 40.84 -12.37
N GLU A 306 21.27 41.68 -12.36
CA GLU A 306 20.26 41.84 -11.33
C GLU A 306 19.38 40.59 -11.26
N GLU A 307 18.83 40.12 -12.40
CA GLU A 307 18.10 38.85 -12.50
C GLU A 307 18.98 37.65 -12.09
N LYS A 308 20.27 37.61 -12.48
CA LYS A 308 21.20 36.55 -12.03
C LYS A 308 21.45 36.56 -10.52
N ALA A 309 21.49 37.74 -9.89
CA ALA A 309 21.65 37.86 -8.45
C ALA A 309 20.39 37.39 -7.71
N ALA A 310 19.20 37.72 -8.21
CA ALA A 310 17.94 37.24 -7.70
C ALA A 310 17.79 35.71 -7.86
N ALA A 311 18.17 35.15 -9.01
CA ALA A 311 18.22 33.71 -9.24
C ALA A 311 19.15 33.00 -8.24
N LEU A 312 20.33 33.56 -7.96
CA LEU A 312 21.26 33.01 -6.96
C LEU A 312 20.65 33.01 -5.54
N VAL A 313 19.85 34.02 -5.16
CA VAL A 313 19.15 34.07 -3.86
C VAL A 313 18.06 32.99 -3.78
N LEU A 314 17.38 32.68 -4.88
CA LEU A 314 16.43 31.56 -4.97
C LEU A 314 17.10 30.18 -4.97
N GLY A 315 18.43 30.09 -5.12
CA GLY A 315 19.19 28.83 -5.11
C GLY A 315 19.71 28.36 -6.47
N TYR A 316 19.54 29.13 -7.55
CA TYR A 316 20.17 28.85 -8.84
C TYR A 316 21.67 29.20 -8.77
N VAL A 317 22.47 28.27 -8.24
CA VAL A 317 23.90 28.46 -7.91
C VAL A 317 24.81 28.54 -9.13
N ASP A 318 24.39 28.00 -10.26
CA ASP A 318 25.13 27.96 -11.53
C ASP A 318 24.19 28.12 -12.76
N PRO A 319 24.71 28.46 -13.95
CA PRO A 319 23.91 28.57 -15.17
C PRO A 319 23.10 27.31 -15.49
N GLU A 320 23.73 26.15 -15.32
CA GLU A 320 23.18 24.84 -15.63
C GLU A 320 21.91 24.54 -14.82
N SER A 321 21.86 24.89 -13.53
CA SER A 321 20.68 24.75 -12.67
C SER A 321 19.48 25.57 -13.18
N TRP A 322 19.69 26.79 -13.67
CA TRP A 322 18.62 27.59 -14.26
C TRP A 322 18.21 27.05 -15.63
N ASP A 323 19.18 26.78 -16.50
CA ASP A 323 18.91 26.32 -17.86
C ASP A 323 18.25 24.95 -17.89
N CYS A 324 18.52 24.09 -16.90
CA CYS A 324 17.81 22.84 -16.67
C CYS A 324 16.44 23.06 -16.01
N TRP A 325 16.36 23.57 -14.77
CA TRP A 325 15.12 23.56 -13.97
C TRP A 325 14.08 24.61 -14.36
N GLN A 326 14.45 25.69 -15.07
CA GLN A 326 13.52 26.77 -15.44
C GLN A 326 13.31 26.88 -16.94
N ASN A 327 14.37 26.72 -17.75
CA ASN A 327 14.27 26.83 -19.21
C ASN A 327 14.11 25.48 -19.91
N HIS A 328 14.44 24.36 -19.24
CA HIS A 328 14.57 23.02 -19.83
C HIS A 328 15.39 23.03 -21.15
N TYR A 329 16.33 23.96 -21.27
CA TYR A 329 17.10 24.32 -22.47
C TYR A 329 16.26 24.72 -23.72
N GLU A 330 14.96 25.01 -23.62
CA GLU A 330 14.07 25.31 -24.76
C GLU A 330 14.49 26.54 -25.61
N ASN A 331 15.22 27.51 -25.03
CA ASN A 331 15.66 28.73 -25.75
C ASN A 331 17.09 28.61 -26.35
N TYR A 332 17.69 27.42 -26.32
CA TYR A 332 18.94 27.17 -27.03
C TYR A 332 18.70 26.94 -28.53
N LYS A 333 19.72 27.22 -29.36
CA LYS A 333 19.70 26.77 -30.76
C LYS A 333 20.14 25.31 -30.77
N TRP A 334 19.62 24.52 -31.73
CA TRP A 334 19.97 23.11 -31.88
C TRP A 334 21.48 22.81 -31.87
N ILE A 335 22.30 23.68 -32.48
CA ILE A 335 23.76 23.53 -32.52
C ILE A 335 24.46 23.90 -31.20
N ASP A 336 23.81 24.71 -30.35
CA ASP A 336 24.33 25.12 -29.05
C ASP A 336 23.98 24.10 -27.95
N LEU A 337 22.90 23.32 -28.10
CA LEU A 337 22.52 22.20 -27.20
C LEU A 337 23.64 21.14 -27.08
N GLY A 338 24.46 20.98 -28.12
CA GLY A 338 25.58 20.03 -28.18
C GLY A 338 26.91 20.60 -27.67
N ALA A 339 26.91 21.78 -27.05
CA ALA A 339 28.11 22.37 -26.49
C ALA A 339 28.58 21.62 -25.22
N GLU A 340 29.89 21.69 -24.95
CA GLU A 340 30.57 21.03 -23.82
C GLU A 340 29.99 21.41 -22.44
N TYR A 341 29.40 22.61 -22.33
CA TYR A 341 28.75 23.15 -21.13
C TYR A 341 27.21 23.09 -21.16
N VAL A 342 26.63 22.34 -22.09
CA VAL A 342 25.15 22.22 -22.21
C VAL A 342 24.75 20.75 -22.25
N GLN A 343 25.35 19.96 -23.15
CA GLN A 343 25.17 18.49 -23.29
C GLN A 343 23.73 17.95 -23.46
N ALA A 344 22.71 18.81 -23.44
CA ALA A 344 21.29 18.50 -23.52
C ALA A 344 20.82 17.94 -24.88
N LEU A 345 21.63 18.07 -25.94
CA LEU A 345 21.29 17.63 -27.30
C LEU A 345 20.85 16.15 -27.35
N GLN A 346 21.58 15.25 -26.67
CA GLN A 346 21.29 13.81 -26.69
C GLN A 346 19.92 13.46 -26.11
N TRP A 347 19.43 14.25 -25.14
CA TRP A 347 18.13 14.06 -24.51
C TRP A 347 17.00 14.59 -25.38
N TRP A 348 17.18 15.74 -26.03
CA TRP A 348 16.25 16.21 -27.04
C TRP A 348 16.18 15.26 -28.26
N GLU A 349 17.30 14.67 -28.68
CA GLU A 349 17.34 13.63 -29.72
C GLU A 349 16.66 12.32 -29.29
N ALA A 350 16.79 11.91 -28.01
CA ALA A 350 16.07 10.75 -27.44
C ALA A 350 14.55 10.99 -27.34
N LEU A 351 14.12 12.23 -27.06
CA LEU A 351 12.73 12.68 -27.23
C LEU A 351 12.28 12.76 -28.70
N GLY A 352 13.12 12.41 -29.67
CA GLY A 352 12.81 12.40 -31.09
C GLY A 352 12.87 13.77 -31.79
N TRP A 353 13.34 14.82 -31.11
CA TRP A 353 13.57 16.11 -31.75
C TRP A 353 14.76 16.03 -32.71
N ASN A 354 14.74 16.90 -33.71
CA ASN A 354 15.83 17.04 -34.66
C ASN A 354 15.95 18.50 -35.12
N ILE A 355 17.02 18.83 -35.85
CA ILE A 355 17.28 20.22 -36.30
C ILE A 355 16.13 20.83 -37.14
N TYR A 356 15.32 20.02 -37.83
CA TYR A 356 14.18 20.49 -38.61
C TYR A 356 12.95 20.75 -37.74
N SER A 357 12.58 19.83 -36.84
CA SER A 357 11.44 20.04 -35.93
C SER A 357 11.72 21.16 -34.91
N TRP A 358 12.93 21.23 -34.34
CA TRP A 358 13.35 22.31 -33.43
C TRP A 358 13.25 23.70 -34.07
N ASN A 359 13.68 23.81 -35.34
CA ASN A 359 13.58 25.06 -36.11
C ASN A 359 12.23 25.23 -36.83
N ARG A 360 11.23 24.38 -36.55
CA ARG A 360 9.85 24.45 -37.08
C ARG A 360 9.77 24.36 -38.61
N TYR A 361 10.68 23.60 -39.21
CA TYR A 361 10.62 23.17 -40.61
C TYR A 361 9.84 21.85 -40.80
N GLU A 362 9.72 21.08 -39.72
CA GLU A 362 8.90 19.87 -39.59
C GLU A 362 8.01 20.00 -38.34
N ASP A 363 7.00 19.13 -38.21
CA ASP A 363 6.15 19.05 -37.03
C ASP A 363 6.94 18.53 -35.80
N PRO A 364 6.50 18.80 -34.55
CA PRO A 364 7.11 18.23 -33.34
C PRO A 364 7.06 16.69 -33.33
N PRO A 365 7.98 16.02 -32.62
CA PRO A 365 7.91 14.57 -32.39
C PRO A 365 6.68 14.17 -31.56
N LEU A 366 6.30 12.89 -31.64
CA LEU A 366 5.12 12.36 -30.93
C LEU A 366 5.21 12.52 -29.40
N SER A 367 6.42 12.57 -28.84
CA SER A 367 6.66 12.87 -27.43
C SER A 367 6.04 14.19 -26.99
N ASP A 368 6.05 15.23 -27.83
CA ASP A 368 5.51 16.55 -27.53
C ASP A 368 4.00 16.54 -27.21
N GLY A 369 3.27 15.57 -27.79
CA GLY A 369 1.85 15.35 -27.56
C GLY A 369 1.52 14.41 -26.39
N LYS A 370 2.50 13.68 -25.83
CA LYS A 370 2.31 12.69 -24.77
C LYS A 370 2.27 13.33 -23.37
N ARG A 371 1.40 12.83 -22.50
CA ARG A 371 1.51 13.05 -21.05
C ARG A 371 2.76 12.36 -20.47
N TRP A 372 3.23 12.77 -19.29
CA TRP A 372 4.43 12.20 -18.63
C TRP A 372 4.38 10.67 -18.56
N TYR A 373 3.21 10.11 -18.20
CA TYR A 373 3.05 8.66 -18.07
C TYR A 373 2.79 7.92 -19.40
N GLU A 374 2.54 8.64 -20.50
CA GLU A 374 2.47 8.08 -21.87
C GLU A 374 3.84 8.02 -22.56
N LEU A 375 4.87 8.68 -22.01
CA LEU A 375 6.26 8.58 -22.47
C LEU A 375 6.80 7.16 -22.25
N THR A 376 7.60 6.66 -23.20
CA THR A 376 8.44 5.48 -22.96
C THR A 376 9.48 5.78 -21.88
N ASP A 377 10.06 4.73 -21.30
CA ASP A 377 11.12 4.88 -20.28
C ASP A 377 12.29 5.72 -20.82
N ASP A 378 12.73 5.49 -22.07
CA ASP A 378 13.76 6.29 -22.75
C ASP A 378 13.37 7.77 -22.93
N GLU A 379 12.14 8.04 -23.39
CA GLU A 379 11.62 9.41 -23.57
C GLU A 379 11.51 10.15 -22.22
N ARG A 380 11.03 9.46 -21.18
CA ARG A 380 10.81 10.00 -19.84
C ARG A 380 12.11 10.25 -19.10
N TYR A 381 13.06 9.31 -19.20
CA TYR A 381 14.42 9.50 -18.71
C TYR A 381 15.05 10.72 -19.37
N ALA A 382 14.96 10.85 -20.70
CA ALA A 382 15.46 12.02 -21.41
C ALA A 382 14.77 13.33 -20.97
N ALA A 383 13.46 13.31 -20.69
CA ALA A 383 12.78 14.45 -20.10
C ALA A 383 13.29 14.79 -18.68
N ALA A 384 13.50 13.80 -17.82
CA ALA A 384 14.06 13.99 -16.48
C ALA A 384 15.52 14.50 -16.51
N GLN A 385 16.33 14.08 -17.50
CA GLN A 385 17.67 14.62 -17.74
C GLN A 385 17.67 16.05 -18.33
N LEU A 386 16.51 16.55 -18.78
CA LEU A 386 16.27 17.97 -19.10
C LEU A 386 15.60 18.71 -17.93
N CYS A 387 15.61 18.11 -16.73
CA CYS A 387 14.95 18.55 -15.51
C CYS A 387 13.43 18.75 -15.60
N TYR A 388 12.75 18.17 -16.60
CA TYR A 388 11.29 18.08 -16.53
C TYR A 388 10.86 17.18 -15.38
N THR A 389 9.71 17.52 -14.81
CA THR A 389 8.95 16.68 -13.88
C THR A 389 7.59 16.39 -14.51
N ARG A 390 6.76 15.51 -13.92
CA ARG A 390 5.35 15.39 -14.33
C ARG A 390 4.67 16.77 -14.31
N ARG A 391 4.81 17.51 -13.21
CA ARG A 391 4.21 18.83 -12.99
C ARG A 391 4.58 19.85 -14.09
N THR A 392 5.85 19.90 -14.54
CA THR A 392 6.27 20.82 -15.61
C THR A 392 5.99 20.29 -17.02
N TRP A 393 6.13 18.99 -17.27
CA TRP A 393 5.88 18.37 -18.59
C TRP A 393 4.39 18.36 -18.96
N ASP A 394 3.52 17.98 -18.02
CA ASP A 394 2.07 17.98 -18.23
C ASP A 394 1.45 19.38 -18.14
N SER A 395 2.27 20.39 -17.76
CA SER A 395 1.88 21.80 -17.63
C SER A 395 0.75 21.99 -16.62
N PHE A 396 0.95 21.44 -15.42
CA PHE A 396 -0.10 21.18 -14.44
C PHE A 396 -0.17 22.28 -13.36
N GLU A 397 -1.36 22.56 -12.82
CA GLU A 397 -1.53 23.48 -11.69
C GLU A 397 -0.94 22.85 -10.41
N ALA A 398 -0.09 23.59 -9.70
CA ALA A 398 0.76 23.03 -8.64
C ALA A 398 0.02 22.55 -7.37
N LEU A 399 -1.30 22.76 -7.28
CA LEU A 399 -2.15 22.42 -6.13
C LEU A 399 -3.36 21.56 -6.50
N SER A 400 -3.34 20.88 -7.64
CA SER A 400 -4.46 20.04 -8.10
C SER A 400 -4.29 18.57 -7.70
N GLU A 401 -5.27 18.02 -6.97
CA GLU A 401 -5.32 16.63 -6.50
C GLU A 401 -5.65 15.59 -7.62
N GLU A 402 -5.29 15.83 -8.88
CA GLU A 402 -5.47 14.82 -9.96
C GLU A 402 -4.33 13.80 -10.00
N TYR A 403 -4.72 12.52 -10.02
CA TYR A 403 -3.83 11.38 -10.15
C TYR A 403 -3.02 11.39 -11.48
N PRO A 404 -1.82 10.79 -11.50
CA PRO A 404 -0.99 10.70 -12.71
C PRO A 404 -1.63 9.92 -13.87
N MET A 405 -2.61 9.06 -13.56
CA MET A 405 -3.30 8.18 -14.50
C MET A 405 -4.66 7.78 -13.93
N ASP A 406 -5.52 7.16 -14.74
CA ASP A 406 -6.83 6.69 -14.28
C ASP A 406 -6.71 5.70 -13.12
N LYS A 407 -7.62 5.82 -12.14
CA LYS A 407 -7.67 4.96 -10.96
C LYS A 407 -8.31 3.61 -11.30
N PRO A 408 -7.67 2.46 -10.98
CA PRO A 408 -8.24 1.13 -11.21
C PRO A 408 -9.39 0.87 -10.24
N GLU A 409 -10.62 1.21 -10.63
CA GLU A 409 -11.84 1.03 -9.80
C GLU A 409 -11.97 -0.40 -9.25
N PHE A 410 -11.56 -1.41 -10.02
CA PHE A 410 -11.58 -2.81 -9.61
C PHE A 410 -10.74 -3.05 -8.35
N ARG A 411 -9.54 -2.46 -8.24
CA ARG A 411 -8.65 -2.68 -7.09
C ARG A 411 -9.24 -2.10 -5.80
N PHE A 412 -9.97 -1.00 -5.92
CA PHE A 412 -10.58 -0.27 -4.80
C PHE A 412 -12.07 -0.62 -4.61
N THR A 413 -12.44 -1.83 -5.03
CA THR A 413 -13.72 -2.49 -4.76
C THR A 413 -13.47 -3.66 -3.81
N ASP A 414 -14.41 -3.98 -2.90
CA ASP A 414 -14.24 -5.09 -1.97
C ASP A 414 -14.22 -6.46 -2.68
N TRP A 415 -13.61 -7.46 -2.03
CA TRP A 415 -13.41 -8.82 -2.56
C TRP A 415 -14.69 -9.51 -3.06
N TYR A 416 -15.87 -9.18 -2.54
CA TYR A 416 -17.14 -9.75 -2.97
C TYR A 416 -17.93 -8.84 -3.93
N GLY A 417 -17.45 -7.60 -4.15
CA GLY A 417 -17.94 -6.68 -5.17
C GLY A 417 -17.23 -6.81 -6.53
N VAL A 418 -16.03 -7.38 -6.58
CA VAL A 418 -15.28 -7.64 -7.84
C VAL A 418 -15.79 -8.86 -8.61
N ASP A 419 -15.64 -8.81 -9.94
CA ASP A 419 -16.00 -9.89 -10.86
C ASP A 419 -15.19 -11.17 -10.59
N ASP A 420 -15.83 -12.33 -10.80
CA ASP A 420 -15.24 -13.64 -10.58
C ASP A 420 -13.89 -13.80 -11.30
N VAL A 421 -13.74 -13.34 -12.54
CA VAL A 421 -12.50 -13.48 -13.32
C VAL A 421 -11.34 -12.65 -12.72
N ILE A 422 -11.64 -11.48 -12.16
CA ILE A 422 -10.64 -10.64 -11.49
C ILE A 422 -10.22 -11.28 -10.17
N ARG A 423 -11.19 -11.80 -9.41
CA ARG A 423 -10.97 -12.40 -8.09
C ARG A 423 -10.20 -13.71 -8.17
N ASP A 424 -10.54 -14.58 -9.12
CA ASP A 424 -9.87 -15.85 -9.34
C ASP A 424 -8.40 -15.62 -9.79
N ALA A 425 -8.14 -14.63 -10.65
CA ALA A 425 -6.78 -14.23 -11.01
C ALA A 425 -6.00 -13.57 -9.86
N ALA A 426 -6.67 -12.85 -8.96
CA ALA A 426 -6.05 -12.27 -7.76
C ALA A 426 -5.67 -13.34 -6.72
N ASP A 427 -6.53 -14.35 -6.50
CA ASP A 427 -6.26 -15.50 -5.63
C ASP A 427 -5.20 -16.42 -6.25
N GLU A 428 -5.50 -17.07 -7.39
CA GLU A 428 -4.62 -18.07 -7.99
C GLU A 428 -3.29 -17.47 -8.47
N GLY A 429 -3.29 -16.23 -8.93
CA GLY A 429 -2.14 -15.54 -9.53
C GLY A 429 -1.29 -14.73 -8.55
N LEU A 430 -1.93 -13.91 -7.71
CA LEU A 430 -1.27 -12.91 -6.84
C LEU A 430 -1.40 -13.24 -5.34
N LYS A 431 -2.00 -14.39 -4.99
CA LYS A 431 -2.17 -14.91 -3.62
C LYS A 431 -2.94 -13.96 -2.69
N TYR A 432 -3.88 -13.20 -3.24
CA TYR A 432 -4.81 -12.43 -2.44
C TYR A 432 -5.82 -13.32 -1.74
N THR A 433 -6.12 -12.94 -0.50
CA THR A 433 -7.22 -13.46 0.30
C THR A 433 -8.28 -12.35 0.45
N PRO A 434 -9.51 -12.65 0.90
CA PRO A 434 -10.50 -11.61 1.18
C PRO A 434 -10.01 -10.51 2.12
N LEU A 435 -9.12 -10.84 3.08
CA LEU A 435 -8.51 -9.86 3.98
C LEU A 435 -7.41 -9.06 3.28
N THR A 436 -6.43 -9.76 2.68
CA THR A 436 -5.24 -9.10 2.09
C THR A 436 -5.54 -8.35 0.79
N TRP A 437 -6.74 -8.51 0.22
CA TRP A 437 -7.28 -7.61 -0.80
C TRP A 437 -7.96 -6.38 -0.20
N ASN A 438 -8.84 -6.58 0.78
CA ASN A 438 -9.66 -5.49 1.35
C ASN A 438 -8.83 -4.50 2.21
N VAL A 439 -7.74 -4.95 2.82
CA VAL A 439 -6.80 -4.10 3.56
C VAL A 439 -5.52 -3.97 2.74
N LEU A 440 -5.27 -2.74 2.29
CA LEU A 440 -4.15 -2.37 1.45
C LEU A 440 -2.83 -2.47 2.23
N GLY A 441 -1.75 -2.92 1.57
CA GLY A 441 -0.43 -3.13 2.17
C GLY A 441 -0.24 -4.48 2.88
N LEU A 442 -1.29 -5.30 3.06
CA LEU A 442 -1.14 -6.61 3.73
C LEU A 442 -0.64 -7.74 2.83
N ASN A 443 -0.83 -7.65 1.51
CA ASN A 443 -0.28 -8.66 0.61
C ASN A 443 1.18 -8.32 0.26
N ILE A 444 2.10 -9.25 0.54
CA ILE A 444 3.54 -9.12 0.24
C ILE A 444 3.86 -8.89 -1.25
N VAL A 445 2.89 -9.10 -2.14
CA VAL A 445 3.02 -8.80 -3.57
C VAL A 445 3.01 -7.28 -3.82
N GLU A 446 2.31 -6.49 -2.99
CA GLU A 446 2.17 -5.03 -3.15
C GLU A 446 3.47 -4.29 -2.85
N MET A 447 4.27 -4.81 -1.91
CA MET A 447 5.62 -4.31 -1.60
C MET A 447 6.65 -4.55 -2.71
N ARG A 448 6.27 -5.10 -3.87
CA ARG A 448 7.16 -5.32 -5.02
C ARG A 448 6.80 -4.41 -6.20
N ALA A 449 7.82 -3.81 -6.81
CA ALA A 449 7.71 -3.26 -8.15
C ALA A 449 7.39 -4.37 -9.17
N TRP A 450 6.83 -3.96 -10.30
CA TRP A 450 6.44 -4.82 -11.41
C TRP A 450 7.58 -5.71 -11.91
N ASP A 451 8.82 -5.24 -11.86
CA ASP A 451 10.00 -5.98 -12.33
C ASP A 451 10.45 -7.07 -11.33
N ASP A 452 10.19 -6.86 -10.03
CA ASP A 452 10.43 -7.83 -8.94
C ASP A 452 9.34 -8.92 -8.82
N LEU A 453 8.19 -8.72 -9.47
CA LEU A 453 7.20 -9.77 -9.64
C LEU A 453 7.78 -10.96 -10.42
N THR A 454 7.28 -12.16 -10.16
CA THR A 454 7.51 -13.33 -11.03
C THR A 454 6.80 -13.15 -12.38
N SER A 455 7.17 -13.96 -13.38
CA SER A 455 6.45 -13.96 -14.67
C SER A 455 4.97 -14.30 -14.53
N TYR A 456 4.63 -15.15 -13.56
CA TYR A 456 3.26 -15.58 -13.28
C TYR A 456 2.44 -14.51 -12.56
N GLU A 457 3.02 -13.84 -11.55
CA GLU A 457 2.40 -12.68 -10.91
C GLU A 457 2.18 -11.53 -11.91
N ARG A 458 3.14 -11.25 -12.82
CA ARG A 458 2.92 -10.29 -13.92
C ARG A 458 1.81 -10.70 -14.88
N GLU A 459 1.70 -11.97 -15.23
CA GLU A 459 0.62 -12.45 -16.11
C GLU A 459 -0.76 -12.29 -15.45
N ALA A 460 -0.87 -12.58 -14.15
CA ALA A 460 -2.07 -12.34 -13.35
C ALA A 460 -2.39 -10.85 -13.21
N ALA A 461 -1.40 -10.00 -12.86
CA ALA A 461 -1.57 -8.56 -12.78
C ALA A 461 -2.01 -7.95 -14.13
N THR A 462 -1.42 -8.41 -15.23
CA THR A 462 -1.85 -8.03 -16.60
C THR A 462 -3.28 -8.47 -16.87
N THR A 463 -3.68 -9.67 -16.43
CA THR A 463 -5.02 -10.23 -16.64
C THR A 463 -6.11 -9.43 -15.93
N ILE A 464 -5.84 -8.92 -14.71
CA ILE A 464 -6.78 -8.05 -13.98
C ILE A 464 -6.73 -6.58 -14.44
N GLY A 465 -5.79 -6.21 -15.32
CA GLY A 465 -5.76 -4.90 -15.99
C GLY A 465 -4.60 -3.98 -15.61
N PHE A 466 -3.64 -4.42 -14.79
CA PHE A 466 -2.44 -3.64 -14.51
C PHE A 466 -1.40 -3.70 -15.65
N THR A 467 -0.87 -2.54 -16.01
CA THR A 467 0.46 -2.38 -16.61
C THR A 467 1.52 -2.13 -15.51
N ARG A 468 2.81 -2.23 -15.87
CA ARG A 468 3.98 -1.82 -15.05
C ARG A 468 3.73 -0.53 -14.26
N ILE A 469 3.54 0.57 -14.99
CA ILE A 469 3.34 1.90 -14.40
C ILE A 469 2.12 1.95 -13.47
N THR A 470 0.98 1.36 -13.86
CA THR A 470 -0.21 1.35 -12.99
C THR A 470 -0.03 0.48 -11.74
N TRP A 471 0.78 -0.58 -11.80
CA TRP A 471 1.12 -1.39 -10.62
C TRP A 471 2.04 -0.62 -9.69
N ASP A 472 3.15 -0.11 -10.23
CA ASP A 472 4.16 0.61 -9.47
C ASP A 472 3.57 1.85 -8.79
N CYS A 473 2.61 2.52 -9.45
CA CYS A 473 1.87 3.65 -8.87
C CYS A 473 0.77 3.20 -7.89
N TRP A 474 -0.21 2.38 -8.30
CA TRP A 474 -1.42 2.13 -7.47
C TRP A 474 -1.30 1.01 -6.44
N GLN A 475 -0.26 0.19 -6.50
CA GLN A 475 -0.05 -0.97 -5.61
C GLN A 475 1.22 -0.80 -4.78
N ASN A 476 2.34 -0.49 -5.45
CA ASN A 476 3.63 -0.34 -4.78
C ASN A 476 3.89 1.07 -4.25
N HIS A 477 3.20 2.09 -4.78
CA HIS A 477 3.50 3.51 -4.52
C HIS A 477 5.00 3.86 -4.68
N PHE A 478 5.67 3.14 -5.60
CA PHE A 478 7.11 3.15 -5.85
C PHE A 478 7.99 2.85 -4.62
N GLN A 479 7.44 2.25 -3.55
CA GLN A 479 8.15 1.98 -2.29
C GLN A 479 9.38 1.06 -2.42
N SER A 480 9.46 0.20 -3.45
CA SER A 480 10.64 -0.65 -3.66
C SER A 480 11.70 -0.05 -4.61
N TYR A 481 11.51 1.19 -5.07
CA TYR A 481 12.48 1.89 -5.92
C TYR A 481 13.61 2.48 -5.07
N THR A 482 14.85 2.52 -5.57
CA THR A 482 15.92 3.29 -4.91
C THR A 482 15.71 4.79 -5.09
N TRP A 483 16.39 5.64 -4.30
CA TRP A 483 16.32 7.09 -4.55
C TRP A 483 16.90 7.48 -5.92
N GLU A 484 17.86 6.71 -6.45
CA GLU A 484 18.37 6.89 -7.81
C GLU A 484 17.29 6.58 -8.87
N ASP A 485 16.51 5.51 -8.68
CA ASP A 485 15.38 5.18 -9.57
C ASP A 485 14.26 6.25 -9.45
N LEU A 486 13.92 6.69 -8.23
CA LEU A 486 12.94 7.75 -8.02
C LEU A 486 13.36 9.06 -8.72
N ALA A 487 14.65 9.43 -8.64
CA ALA A 487 15.20 10.59 -9.35
C ALA A 487 15.29 10.37 -10.88
N PHE A 488 15.44 9.13 -11.34
CA PHE A 488 15.40 8.75 -12.76
C PHE A 488 13.99 8.92 -13.35
N TYR A 489 12.94 8.56 -12.60
CA TYR A 489 11.54 8.67 -13.03
C TYR A 489 10.85 10.00 -12.64
N GLY A 490 11.55 10.90 -11.94
CA GLY A 490 11.05 12.22 -11.52
C GLY A 490 10.10 12.20 -10.31
N LEU A 491 10.14 11.11 -9.54
CA LEU A 491 9.31 10.84 -8.35
C LEU A 491 9.96 11.34 -7.06
N ASP A 492 11.25 11.69 -7.11
CA ASP A 492 12.01 12.41 -6.08
C ASP A 492 11.40 13.76 -5.69
N MET A 493 10.64 14.35 -6.62
CA MET A 493 9.93 15.63 -6.45
C MET A 493 8.77 15.52 -5.45
N PRO A 494 7.67 14.77 -5.72
CA PRO A 494 6.57 14.66 -4.76
C PRO A 494 6.96 13.97 -3.45
N LEU A 495 7.96 13.08 -3.45
CA LEU A 495 8.48 12.51 -2.21
C LEU A 495 9.16 13.57 -1.33
N ALA A 496 9.91 14.51 -1.90
CA ALA A 496 10.51 15.59 -1.12
C ALA A 496 9.53 16.72 -0.78
N ASP A 497 8.48 16.93 -1.56
CA ASP A 497 7.32 17.73 -1.11
C ASP A 497 6.72 17.08 0.16
N LEU A 498 6.57 15.74 0.19
CA LEU A 498 6.23 15.00 1.42
C LEU A 498 7.37 14.96 2.48
N GLY A 499 8.47 15.68 2.29
CA GLY A 499 9.57 15.81 3.25
C GLY A 499 10.60 14.66 3.24
N TRP A 500 10.51 13.71 2.32
CA TRP A 500 11.52 12.65 2.19
C TRP A 500 12.84 13.17 1.62
N THR A 501 13.95 12.64 2.14
CA THR A 501 15.29 12.79 1.59
C THR A 501 15.79 11.41 1.15
N ALA A 502 16.83 11.37 0.31
CA ALA A 502 17.53 10.12 0.00
C ALA A 502 17.93 9.35 1.27
N SER A 503 18.40 10.06 2.31
CA SER A 503 18.84 9.45 3.56
C SER A 503 17.67 8.93 4.42
N SER A 504 16.49 9.56 4.42
CA SER A 504 15.33 8.97 5.10
C SER A 504 14.73 7.80 4.32
N TRP A 505 14.70 7.87 2.99
CA TRP A 505 14.25 6.77 2.12
C TRP A 505 15.14 5.53 2.24
N GLU A 506 16.46 5.71 2.30
CA GLU A 506 17.44 4.64 2.55
C GLU A 506 17.53 4.23 4.03
N ASN A 507 16.60 4.66 4.88
CA ASN A 507 16.52 4.33 6.32
C ASN A 507 17.78 4.71 7.13
N LEU A 508 18.55 5.69 6.65
CA LEU A 508 19.72 6.27 7.33
C LEU A 508 19.32 7.42 8.27
N GLU A 509 18.20 8.08 8.00
CA GLU A 509 17.53 9.07 8.85
C GLU A 509 16.06 8.64 9.10
N PRO A 510 15.38 9.18 10.13
CA PRO A 510 13.96 8.91 10.35
C PRO A 510 13.08 9.39 9.18
N PRO A 511 11.92 8.74 8.93
CA PRO A 511 10.96 9.19 7.92
C PRO A 511 10.34 10.56 8.29
N PRO A 512 9.80 11.30 7.31
CA PRO A 512 9.15 12.58 7.54
C PRO A 512 7.86 12.44 8.36
N ALA A 513 7.46 13.53 9.03
CA ALA A 513 6.23 13.54 9.85
C ALA A 513 4.94 13.28 9.04
N SER A 514 4.96 13.58 7.74
CA SER A 514 3.88 13.34 6.78
C SER A 514 3.44 11.86 6.78
N GLU A 515 4.37 10.90 6.76
CA GLU A 515 4.10 9.46 6.78
C GLU A 515 3.20 9.03 7.96
N SER A 516 3.39 9.68 9.12
CA SER A 516 2.59 9.45 10.33
C SER A 516 1.32 10.29 10.45
N THR A 517 1.05 11.17 9.47
CA THR A 517 -0.04 12.14 9.49
C THR A 517 -1.23 11.66 8.66
N HIS A 518 -2.43 11.67 9.24
CA HIS A 518 -3.66 11.28 8.54
C HIS A 518 -3.96 12.18 7.34
N TRP A 519 -4.55 11.61 6.28
CA TRP A 519 -4.82 12.34 5.03
C TRP A 519 -5.60 13.65 5.22
N LYS A 520 -6.54 13.66 6.18
CA LYS A 520 -7.36 14.83 6.54
C LYS A 520 -6.61 15.95 7.28
N ASP A 521 -5.41 15.66 7.80
CA ASP A 521 -4.58 16.59 8.59
C ASP A 521 -3.34 17.05 7.81
N LEU A 522 -3.02 16.40 6.68
CA LEU A 522 -2.05 16.87 5.68
C LEU A 522 -2.45 18.22 5.06
N ALA A 523 -1.46 19.06 4.80
CA ALA A 523 -1.63 20.30 4.05
C ALA A 523 -2.04 20.04 2.59
N ASP A 524 -2.68 21.03 1.95
CA ASP A 524 -3.22 20.89 0.59
C ASP A 524 -2.15 20.51 -0.46
N TRP A 525 -0.92 21.01 -0.28
CA TRP A 525 0.21 20.71 -1.15
C TRP A 525 0.85 19.32 -0.87
N GLU A 526 0.87 18.86 0.39
CA GLU A 526 1.25 17.47 0.74
C GLU A 526 0.28 16.47 0.10
N ARG A 527 -1.03 16.74 0.11
CA ARG A 527 -2.03 15.87 -0.54
C ARG A 527 -1.91 15.90 -2.07
N ALA A 528 -1.56 17.03 -2.67
CA ALA A 528 -1.27 17.10 -4.10
C ALA A 528 -0.04 16.24 -4.45
N ALA A 529 1.06 16.37 -3.68
CA ALA A 529 2.26 15.55 -3.86
C ALA A 529 2.00 14.04 -3.67
N ALA A 530 1.26 13.67 -2.62
CA ALA A 530 0.81 12.29 -2.41
C ALA A 530 -0.06 11.79 -3.58
N SER A 531 -0.92 12.64 -4.15
CA SER A 531 -1.72 12.32 -5.35
C SER A 531 -0.86 12.10 -6.60
N GLU A 532 0.31 12.74 -6.72
CA GLU A 532 1.27 12.43 -7.80
C GLU A 532 1.87 11.01 -7.66
N LEU A 533 1.90 10.46 -6.45
CA LEU A 533 2.37 9.11 -6.12
C LEU A 533 1.21 8.08 -6.05
N CYS A 534 0.05 8.40 -6.66
CA CYS A 534 -1.19 7.59 -6.60
C CYS A 534 -1.78 7.37 -5.19
N TYR A 535 -1.34 8.11 -4.17
CA TYR A 535 -2.04 8.12 -2.90
C TYR A 535 -3.30 8.97 -2.96
N PHE A 536 -4.26 8.58 -2.14
CA PHE A 536 -5.52 9.25 -1.88
C PHE A 536 -5.99 8.81 -0.49
N ARG A 537 -7.12 9.35 -0.01
CA ARG A 537 -7.53 9.13 1.38
C ARG A 537 -7.58 7.66 1.81
N GLU A 538 -8.22 6.79 1.03
CA GLU A 538 -8.45 5.41 1.46
C GLU A 538 -7.16 4.58 1.53
N ASN A 539 -6.16 4.78 0.66
CA ASN A 539 -4.89 4.04 0.74
C ASN A 539 -3.88 4.69 1.69
N TRP A 540 -3.83 6.02 1.77
CA TRP A 540 -3.00 6.72 2.75
C TRP A 540 -3.43 6.45 4.20
N ASP A 541 -4.72 6.59 4.51
CA ASP A 541 -5.25 6.23 5.85
C ASP A 541 -5.34 4.69 6.04
N MET A 542 -4.89 3.86 5.08
CA MET A 542 -4.99 2.38 5.06
C MET A 542 -6.36 1.86 5.50
N MET A 543 -7.43 2.31 4.83
CA MET A 543 -8.80 1.98 5.19
C MET A 543 -9.21 0.58 4.67
N ASP A 544 -9.72 -0.26 5.57
CA ASP A 544 -10.28 -1.57 5.24
C ASP A 544 -11.57 -1.40 4.43
N MET A 545 -11.58 -1.96 3.22
CA MET A 545 -12.72 -1.91 2.29
C MET A 545 -13.83 -2.91 2.63
N THR A 546 -13.63 -3.79 3.61
CA THR A 546 -14.64 -4.76 4.05
C THR A 546 -15.89 -4.05 4.61
N PRO A 547 -17.10 -4.38 4.15
CA PRO A 547 -18.34 -3.79 4.67
C PRO A 547 -18.49 -3.94 6.19
N ASN A 548 -18.49 -2.79 6.88
CA ASN A 548 -18.60 -2.69 8.34
C ASN A 548 -19.96 -2.13 8.76
N ASP A 549 -21.02 -2.95 8.67
CA ASP A 549 -22.37 -2.62 9.17
C ASP A 549 -22.47 -2.57 10.71
N GLY A 550 -21.35 -2.78 11.42
CA GLY A 550 -21.30 -2.86 12.89
C GLY A 550 -21.13 -1.49 13.57
N PRO A 551 -21.33 -1.42 14.90
CA PRO A 551 -21.06 -0.21 15.69
C PRO A 551 -19.57 -0.06 16.06
N PHE A 552 -18.68 -0.90 15.50
CA PHE A 552 -17.25 -0.95 15.79
C PHE A 552 -16.47 -0.11 14.78
N PRO A 553 -15.29 0.43 15.12
CA PRO A 553 -14.46 1.17 14.15
C PRO A 553 -13.97 0.30 12.99
N TYR A 554 -13.80 -1.01 13.21
CA TYR A 554 -13.29 -1.97 12.22
C TYR A 554 -14.20 -3.20 12.11
N PRO A 555 -14.17 -3.92 10.97
CA PRO A 555 -14.92 -5.16 10.80
C PRO A 555 -14.60 -6.20 11.87
N LYS A 556 -15.64 -6.80 12.45
CA LYS A 556 -15.47 -7.85 13.47
C LYS A 556 -14.92 -9.12 12.84
N VAL A 557 -13.72 -9.55 13.28
CA VAL A 557 -13.04 -10.78 12.84
C VAL A 557 -13.85 -12.02 13.24
N LYS A 558 -14.72 -12.48 12.33
CA LYS A 558 -15.74 -13.50 12.62
C LYS A 558 -15.13 -14.83 13.09
N GLN A 559 -13.99 -15.23 12.53
CA GLN A 559 -13.33 -16.50 12.86
C GLN A 559 -12.94 -16.60 14.34
N ARG A 560 -12.42 -15.52 14.95
CA ARG A 560 -11.98 -15.51 16.36
C ARG A 560 -13.07 -15.94 17.35
N TYR A 561 -14.33 -15.67 17.01
CA TYR A 561 -15.50 -15.88 17.88
C TYR A 561 -16.28 -17.16 17.53
N VAL A 562 -15.68 -18.07 16.77
CA VAL A 562 -16.13 -19.45 16.57
C VAL A 562 -15.43 -20.35 17.60
N GLU A 563 -16.15 -21.30 18.18
CA GLU A 563 -15.57 -22.26 19.14
C GLU A 563 -14.46 -23.10 18.49
N TRP A 564 -13.40 -23.44 19.22
CA TRP A 564 -12.22 -24.16 18.73
C TRP A 564 -12.53 -25.39 17.87
N ASP A 565 -13.45 -26.25 18.30
CA ASP A 565 -13.80 -27.49 17.58
C ASP A 565 -14.54 -27.20 16.27
N SER A 566 -15.21 -26.05 16.17
CA SER A 566 -15.96 -25.60 15.00
C SER A 566 -15.11 -24.80 13.99
N LEU A 567 -13.84 -24.53 14.28
CA LEU A 567 -12.90 -23.92 13.34
C LEU A 567 -12.49 -24.91 12.22
N PRO A 568 -12.10 -24.39 11.03
CA PRO A 568 -11.33 -25.16 10.05
C PRO A 568 -10.04 -25.74 10.65
N SER A 569 -9.55 -26.84 10.07
CA SER A 569 -8.24 -27.44 10.39
C SER A 569 -7.12 -26.40 10.34
N ASP A 570 -7.11 -25.62 9.25
CA ASP A 570 -5.98 -24.78 8.89
C ASP A 570 -5.96 -23.52 9.77
N SER A 571 -7.13 -22.96 10.07
CA SER A 571 -7.29 -21.90 11.07
C SER A 571 -6.84 -22.35 12.47
N ARG A 572 -7.13 -23.60 12.88
CA ARG A 572 -6.60 -24.16 14.15
C ARG A 572 -5.08 -24.31 14.11
N MET A 573 -4.52 -24.74 12.98
CA MET A 573 -3.08 -24.92 12.80
C MET A 573 -2.35 -23.58 12.95
N MET A 574 -2.77 -22.54 12.23
CA MET A 574 -2.16 -21.20 12.35
C MET A 574 -2.35 -20.59 13.75
N ALA A 575 -3.53 -20.78 14.37
CA ALA A 575 -3.76 -20.35 15.75
C ALA A 575 -2.86 -21.08 16.77
N ARG A 576 -2.58 -22.39 16.57
CA ARG A 576 -1.65 -23.17 17.42
C ARG A 576 -0.19 -22.73 17.26
N LYS A 577 0.22 -22.36 16.04
CA LYS A 577 1.61 -22.23 15.56
C LYS A 577 2.43 -21.17 16.31
N SER A 578 2.57 -19.93 15.83
CA SER A 578 3.34 -18.90 16.54
C SER A 578 2.51 -18.10 17.56
N LEU A 579 1.18 -18.13 17.43
CA LEU A 579 0.22 -17.48 18.33
C LEU A 579 -0.06 -18.29 19.61
N LEU A 580 0.33 -19.57 19.65
CA LEU A 580 0.25 -20.46 20.82
C LEU A 580 -1.16 -20.63 21.43
N TYR A 581 -2.22 -20.45 20.63
CA TYR A 581 -3.57 -20.76 21.07
C TYR A 581 -3.78 -22.26 21.24
N ASN A 582 -4.52 -22.62 22.29
CA ASN A 582 -5.08 -23.94 22.48
C ASN A 582 -6.58 -23.80 22.75
N LYS A 583 -7.33 -24.92 22.74
CA LYS A 583 -8.78 -24.91 22.97
C LYS A 583 -9.21 -24.11 24.21
N THR A 584 -8.45 -24.15 25.29
CA THR A 584 -8.77 -23.43 26.53
C THR A 584 -8.55 -21.93 26.38
N SER A 585 -7.39 -21.50 25.86
CA SER A 585 -7.07 -20.07 25.71
C SER A 585 -7.81 -19.39 24.56
N TRP A 586 -8.21 -20.15 23.53
CA TRP A 586 -9.09 -19.65 22.47
C TRP A 586 -10.53 -19.47 22.95
N ASN A 587 -11.14 -20.51 23.55
CA ASN A 587 -12.54 -20.43 23.96
C ASN A 587 -12.76 -19.43 25.11
N ASN A 588 -11.77 -19.20 25.98
CA ASN A 588 -11.84 -18.19 27.04
C ASN A 588 -11.14 -16.91 26.57
N LEU A 589 -11.92 -15.96 26.05
CA LEU A 589 -11.44 -14.71 25.47
C LEU A 589 -10.62 -13.89 26.47
N GLY A 590 -9.48 -13.33 26.04
CA GLY A 590 -8.60 -12.54 26.91
C GLY A 590 -7.83 -13.37 27.95
N THR A 591 -7.52 -14.64 27.65
CA THR A 591 -6.73 -15.53 28.51
C THR A 591 -5.49 -16.12 27.84
N ALA A 592 -5.30 -15.91 26.53
CA ALA A 592 -4.05 -16.25 25.87
C ALA A 592 -3.00 -15.17 26.16
N GLU A 593 -1.74 -15.57 26.39
CA GLU A 593 -0.66 -14.61 26.65
C GLU A 593 -0.48 -13.63 25.48
N ILE A 594 -0.69 -14.12 24.24
CA ILE A 594 -0.58 -13.36 23.00
C ILE A 594 -1.57 -12.18 22.93
N GLU A 595 -2.79 -12.30 23.48
CA GLU A 595 -3.81 -11.23 23.44
C GLU A 595 -3.38 -9.97 24.22
N ASN A 596 -2.38 -10.10 25.11
CA ASN A 596 -1.85 -8.99 25.90
C ASN A 596 -0.83 -8.12 25.14
N LYS A 597 -0.38 -8.55 23.96
CA LYS A 597 0.52 -7.81 23.07
C LYS A 597 -0.24 -6.86 22.13
N GLY A 598 0.32 -5.69 21.85
CA GLY A 598 -0.08 -4.89 20.70
C GLY A 598 0.49 -5.48 19.39
N TRP A 599 -0.01 -5.05 18.24
CA TRP A 599 0.46 -5.56 16.93
C TRP A 599 1.98 -5.38 16.74
N GLY A 600 2.53 -4.25 17.18
CA GLY A 600 3.98 -3.99 17.13
C GLY A 600 4.84 -4.82 18.09
N ASP A 601 4.24 -5.52 19.06
CA ASP A 601 4.94 -6.46 19.94
C ASP A 601 4.93 -7.91 19.40
N LEU A 602 4.13 -8.18 18.37
CA LEU A 602 4.11 -9.46 17.66
C LEU A 602 5.39 -9.62 16.82
N THR A 603 5.90 -10.84 16.70
CA THR A 603 6.92 -11.13 15.69
C THR A 603 6.30 -11.20 14.29
N GLU A 604 7.10 -11.07 13.23
CA GLU A 604 6.66 -11.23 11.84
C GLU A 604 5.87 -12.54 11.62
N TYR A 605 6.34 -13.65 12.21
CA TYR A 605 5.63 -14.94 12.20
C TYR A 605 4.26 -14.87 12.90
N GLN A 606 4.15 -14.14 14.01
CA GLN A 606 2.89 -13.93 14.74
C GLN A 606 1.94 -13.03 13.96
N GLN A 607 2.42 -11.99 13.29
CA GLN A 607 1.62 -11.16 12.38
C GLN A 607 1.12 -11.97 11.17
N SER A 608 1.98 -12.80 10.57
CA SER A 608 1.64 -13.69 9.44
C SER A 608 0.60 -14.75 9.81
N ASP A 609 0.75 -15.43 10.95
CA ASP A 609 -0.24 -16.38 11.45
C ASP A 609 -1.55 -15.69 11.87
N ALA A 610 -1.49 -14.43 12.32
CA ALA A 610 -2.67 -13.61 12.66
C ALA A 610 -3.46 -13.19 11.41
N ILE A 611 -2.79 -12.73 10.35
CA ILE A 611 -3.39 -12.46 9.03
C ILE A 611 -4.10 -13.71 8.51
N SER A 612 -3.45 -14.88 8.67
CA SER A 612 -3.99 -16.18 8.27
C SER A 612 -5.28 -16.61 9.01
N ILE A 613 -5.63 -15.96 10.14
CA ILE A 613 -6.90 -16.17 10.87
C ILE A 613 -7.80 -14.91 10.91
N GLY A 614 -7.51 -13.93 10.04
CA GLY A 614 -8.36 -12.76 9.81
C GLY A 614 -8.01 -11.50 10.59
N PHE A 615 -6.83 -11.41 11.22
CA PHE A 615 -6.38 -10.23 11.96
C PHE A 615 -5.30 -9.42 11.24
N TYR A 616 -5.36 -8.11 11.40
CA TYR A 616 -4.33 -7.15 11.02
C TYR A 616 -4.25 -6.07 12.12
N ASP A 617 -3.32 -5.12 12.05
CA ASP A 617 -2.99 -4.16 13.13
C ASP A 617 -4.22 -3.62 13.90
N ARG A 618 -5.14 -2.95 13.19
CA ARG A 618 -6.30 -2.27 13.76
C ARG A 618 -7.31 -3.24 14.34
N THR A 619 -7.50 -4.41 13.72
CA THR A 619 -8.42 -5.42 14.26
C THR A 619 -7.80 -6.19 15.43
N TRP A 620 -6.49 -6.44 15.44
CA TRP A 620 -5.81 -7.06 16.57
C TRP A 620 -5.85 -6.14 17.80
N ASP A 621 -5.39 -4.91 17.63
CA ASP A 621 -5.28 -3.94 18.72
C ASP A 621 -6.64 -3.55 19.29
N CYS A 622 -7.68 -3.48 18.45
CA CYS A 622 -9.05 -3.21 18.90
C CYS A 622 -9.74 -4.47 19.47
N PHE A 623 -9.80 -5.60 18.76
CA PHE A 623 -10.61 -6.77 19.13
C PHE A 623 -9.91 -7.82 20.03
N GLN A 624 -8.58 -7.81 20.16
CA GLN A 624 -7.83 -8.72 21.04
C GLN A 624 -7.19 -7.97 22.20
N ASN A 625 -6.39 -6.94 21.89
CA ASN A 625 -5.63 -6.22 22.90
C ASN A 625 -6.47 -5.15 23.65
N HIS A 626 -7.51 -4.61 22.99
CA HIS A 626 -8.25 -3.43 23.44
C HIS A 626 -7.33 -2.25 23.80
N TYR A 627 -6.27 -2.07 23.00
CA TYR A 627 -5.18 -1.11 23.16
C TYR A 627 -4.39 -1.18 24.49
N ARG A 628 -4.57 -2.21 25.32
CA ARG A 628 -3.95 -2.34 26.66
C ARG A 628 -2.43 -2.38 26.69
N ALA A 629 -1.77 -2.74 25.58
CA ALA A 629 -0.31 -2.71 25.46
C ALA A 629 0.24 -1.28 25.25
N TYR A 630 -0.60 -0.34 24.80
CA TYR A 630 -0.16 0.99 24.39
C TYR A 630 -0.03 1.94 25.59
N GLU A 631 1.05 2.74 25.61
CA GLU A 631 1.10 3.91 26.48
C GLU A 631 -0.01 4.89 26.12
N TRP A 632 -0.57 5.61 27.11
CA TRP A 632 -1.71 6.51 26.91
C TRP A 632 -1.55 7.49 25.73
N ASN A 633 -0.33 7.99 25.51
CA ASN A 633 -0.05 8.94 24.43
C ASN A 633 0.07 8.29 23.05
N GLY A 634 0.31 6.98 22.96
CA GLY A 634 0.28 6.20 21.71
C GLY A 634 -1.12 5.74 21.31
N ILE A 635 -2.14 5.97 22.17
CA ILE A 635 -3.54 5.67 21.87
C ILE A 635 -4.15 6.85 21.10
N ALA A 636 -4.76 6.57 19.95
CA ALA A 636 -5.44 7.58 19.12
C ALA A 636 -6.51 8.36 19.91
N THR A 637 -6.66 9.66 19.65
CA THR A 637 -7.48 10.58 20.49
C THR A 637 -8.94 10.13 20.64
N ALA A 638 -9.56 9.59 19.58
CA ALA A 638 -10.93 9.08 19.64
C ALA A 638 -11.07 7.87 20.61
N VAL A 639 -10.05 7.01 20.67
CA VAL A 639 -9.99 5.88 21.61
C VAL A 639 -9.70 6.39 23.02
N GLN A 640 -8.83 7.39 23.20
CA GLN A 640 -8.65 8.06 24.51
C GLN A 640 -9.95 8.68 25.02
N ASP A 641 -10.78 9.28 24.15
CA ASP A 641 -12.05 9.88 24.55
C ASP A 641 -13.09 8.83 24.93
N ALA A 642 -13.13 7.68 24.25
CA ALA A 642 -13.90 6.52 24.68
C ALA A 642 -13.41 5.98 26.05
N LEU A 643 -12.09 5.86 26.25
CA LEU A 643 -11.50 5.47 27.53
C LEU A 643 -11.89 6.43 28.67
N LYS A 644 -11.90 7.76 28.42
CA LYS A 644 -12.36 8.78 29.38
C LYS A 644 -13.85 8.60 29.74
N VAL A 645 -14.71 8.22 28.78
CA VAL A 645 -16.14 7.92 29.05
C VAL A 645 -16.30 6.68 29.94
N LEU A 646 -15.44 5.66 29.79
CA LEU A 646 -15.38 4.50 30.69
C LEU A 646 -14.71 4.81 32.05
N GLY A 647 -14.29 6.05 32.29
CA GLY A 647 -13.70 6.50 33.54
C GLY A 647 -12.18 6.32 33.66
N TRP A 648 -11.48 5.99 32.57
CA TRP A 648 -10.02 6.01 32.55
C TRP A 648 -9.45 7.43 32.53
N SER A 649 -8.19 7.54 32.95
CA SER A 649 -7.37 8.74 32.90
C SER A 649 -5.92 8.33 32.64
N THR A 650 -5.07 9.25 32.17
CA THR A 650 -3.64 8.99 31.97
C THR A 650 -2.98 8.40 33.23
N THR A 651 -3.32 8.91 34.41
CA THR A 651 -2.82 8.37 35.70
C THR A 651 -3.34 6.95 35.96
N SER A 652 -4.65 6.71 35.86
CA SER A 652 -5.20 5.37 36.16
C SER A 652 -4.80 4.32 35.12
N TRP A 653 -4.52 4.73 33.87
CA TRP A 653 -3.96 3.85 32.84
C TRP A 653 -2.53 3.43 33.18
N VAL A 654 -1.64 4.39 33.43
CA VAL A 654 -0.22 4.15 33.79
C VAL A 654 -0.08 3.39 35.12
N GLU A 655 -0.97 3.63 36.08
CA GLU A 655 -1.00 2.89 37.36
C GLU A 655 -1.79 1.57 37.30
N ASN A 656 -2.37 1.21 36.14
CA ASN A 656 -3.23 0.04 35.91
C ASN A 656 -4.37 -0.10 36.96
N ILE A 657 -5.06 1.02 37.23
CA ILE A 657 -6.19 1.13 38.14
C ILE A 657 -7.49 1.08 37.32
N GLU A 658 -8.08 -0.13 37.26
CA GLU A 658 -9.32 -0.42 36.54
C GLU A 658 -10.49 0.49 37.00
N PRO A 659 -11.16 1.25 36.10
CA PRO A 659 -12.27 2.12 36.45
C PRO A 659 -13.53 1.38 36.94
N PRO A 660 -14.41 2.05 37.71
CA PRO A 660 -15.63 1.44 38.25
C PRO A 660 -16.52 0.74 37.21
N ALA A 661 -16.58 1.25 35.96
CA ALA A 661 -17.39 0.68 34.89
C ALA A 661 -17.12 -0.82 34.65
N TYR A 662 -15.88 -1.29 34.77
CA TYR A 662 -15.50 -2.69 34.56
C TYR A 662 -15.94 -3.65 35.70
N ASN A 663 -16.67 -3.15 36.70
CA ASN A 663 -17.38 -3.95 37.71
C ASN A 663 -18.84 -4.21 37.33
N ASN A 664 -19.36 -3.52 36.30
CA ASN A 664 -20.71 -3.68 35.77
C ASN A 664 -20.73 -4.76 34.69
N THR A 665 -21.82 -5.52 34.58
CA THR A 665 -22.04 -6.36 33.38
C THR A 665 -22.34 -5.47 32.18
N TRP A 666 -22.23 -6.02 30.98
CA TRP A 666 -22.62 -5.32 29.75
C TRP A 666 -24.05 -4.77 29.82
N THR A 667 -24.99 -5.51 30.42
CA THR A 667 -26.37 -5.04 30.59
C THR A 667 -26.50 -3.85 31.53
N ASP A 668 -25.64 -3.75 32.55
CA ASP A 668 -25.65 -2.69 33.58
C ASP A 668 -24.98 -1.39 33.13
N LEU A 669 -24.20 -1.40 32.04
CA LEU A 669 -23.60 -0.20 31.46
C LEU A 669 -24.66 0.78 30.91
N SER A 670 -24.40 2.09 31.02
CA SER A 670 -25.18 3.10 30.30
C SER A 670 -24.92 3.03 28.78
N ASP A 671 -25.82 3.61 27.98
CA ASP A 671 -25.69 3.62 26.52
C ASP A 671 -24.42 4.37 26.04
N ASN A 672 -23.98 5.38 26.80
CA ASN A 672 -22.72 6.08 26.55
C ASN A 672 -21.50 5.17 26.83
N GLU A 673 -21.51 4.42 27.93
CA GLU A 673 -20.46 3.45 28.25
C GLU A 673 -20.42 2.31 27.23
N LYS A 674 -21.58 1.80 26.79
CA LYS A 674 -21.68 0.81 25.70
C LYS A 674 -21.09 1.34 24.39
N THR A 675 -21.43 2.58 24.02
CA THR A 675 -20.91 3.23 22.80
C THR A 675 -19.39 3.40 22.89
N ALA A 676 -18.86 3.84 24.03
CA ALA A 676 -17.42 3.93 24.26
C ALA A 676 -16.73 2.57 24.24
N ALA A 677 -17.34 1.54 24.84
CA ALA A 677 -16.83 0.17 24.81
C ALA A 677 -16.79 -0.40 23.37
N MET A 678 -17.76 -0.06 22.51
CA MET A 678 -17.75 -0.43 21.08
C MET A 678 -16.65 0.28 20.27
N VAL A 679 -16.26 1.51 20.62
CA VAL A 679 -15.07 2.17 20.04
C VAL A 679 -13.77 1.44 20.42
N LEU A 680 -13.77 0.78 21.57
CA LEU A 680 -12.72 -0.15 22.02
C LEU A 680 -12.99 -1.61 21.58
N CYS A 681 -13.86 -1.82 20.59
CA CYS A 681 -14.29 -3.13 20.06
C CYS A 681 -14.83 -4.16 21.07
N PHE A 682 -15.19 -3.75 22.28
CA PHE A 682 -15.91 -4.62 23.21
C PHE A 682 -17.36 -4.82 22.75
N PHE A 683 -17.83 -6.05 22.95
CA PHE A 683 -19.24 -6.42 22.96
C PHE A 683 -19.49 -7.36 24.14
N GLU A 684 -20.76 -7.73 24.36
CA GLU A 684 -21.23 -8.41 25.56
C GLU A 684 -20.36 -9.58 26.03
N ASP A 685 -19.96 -10.48 25.13
CA ASP A 685 -19.18 -11.67 25.50
C ASP A 685 -17.77 -11.33 25.99
N ILE A 686 -17.06 -10.42 25.32
CA ILE A 686 -15.72 -10.01 25.75
C ILE A 686 -15.81 -9.20 27.06
N TRP A 687 -16.79 -8.29 27.16
CA TRP A 687 -16.94 -7.44 28.34
C TRP A 687 -17.26 -8.25 29.60
N ASN A 688 -18.16 -9.24 29.49
CA ASN A 688 -18.52 -10.11 30.61
C ASN A 688 -17.49 -11.23 30.87
N GLY A 689 -16.57 -11.49 29.93
CA GLY A 689 -15.65 -12.64 30.00
C GLY A 689 -16.33 -13.98 29.72
N ASN A 690 -17.33 -14.01 28.83
CA ASN A 690 -18.03 -15.22 28.44
C ASN A 690 -17.10 -16.17 27.66
N THR A 691 -17.03 -17.43 28.06
CA THR A 691 -16.44 -18.50 27.25
C THR A 691 -17.27 -18.69 25.97
N LEU A 692 -16.63 -18.79 24.81
CA LEU A 692 -17.28 -19.16 23.54
C LEU A 692 -18.06 -20.47 23.71
N GLN A 693 -19.33 -20.45 23.33
CA GLN A 693 -20.21 -21.62 23.35
C GLN A 693 -20.27 -22.25 21.95
N PRO A 694 -20.49 -23.58 21.84
CA PRO A 694 -20.87 -24.17 20.57
C PRO A 694 -22.14 -23.51 20.01
N PRO A 695 -22.30 -23.40 18.68
CA PRO A 695 -23.56 -22.97 18.10
C PRO A 695 -24.69 -23.89 18.59
N PRO A 696 -25.88 -23.36 18.93
CA PRO A 696 -26.99 -24.19 19.38
C PRO A 696 -27.28 -25.25 18.31
N PRO A 697 -27.47 -26.54 18.69
CA PRO A 697 -27.64 -27.61 17.72
C PRO A 697 -28.83 -27.28 16.82
N SER A 698 -28.56 -27.11 15.53
CA SER A 698 -29.52 -26.58 14.56
C SER A 698 -30.84 -27.34 14.65
N GLU A 699 -31.92 -26.67 15.06
CA GLU A 699 -33.22 -27.32 15.15
C GLU A 699 -33.59 -27.86 13.76
N SER A 700 -33.66 -29.20 13.66
CA SER A 700 -33.89 -29.88 12.38
C SER A 700 -35.17 -29.34 11.75
N ALA A 701 -35.06 -28.81 10.52
CA ALA A 701 -36.10 -28.06 9.80
C ALA A 701 -37.35 -28.90 9.48
N THR A 702 -38.11 -29.21 10.53
CA THR A 702 -39.35 -30.00 10.52
C THR A 702 -40.52 -29.03 10.41
N GLY A 703 -40.68 -28.46 9.21
CA GLY A 703 -41.59 -27.36 8.98
C GLY A 703 -43.06 -27.67 9.28
N SER A 704 -43.71 -26.83 10.10
CA SER A 704 -45.17 -26.70 10.07
C SER A 704 -45.63 -25.29 10.47
N THR A 705 -46.30 -24.64 9.52
CA THR A 705 -47.40 -23.67 9.67
C THR A 705 -47.34 -22.59 10.77
N ALA A 706 -47.38 -21.33 10.33
CA ALA A 706 -47.59 -20.13 11.13
C ALA A 706 -48.68 -20.23 12.21
N GLY A 707 -48.38 -19.69 13.40
CA GLY A 707 -49.29 -19.37 14.48
C GLY A 707 -48.97 -17.98 15.03
N ASP A 708 -49.99 -17.20 15.36
CA ASP A 708 -49.91 -15.74 15.59
C ASP A 708 -49.91 -15.36 17.09
N VAL A 709 -49.53 -14.11 17.37
CA VAL A 709 -49.77 -13.30 18.59
C VAL A 709 -48.82 -13.42 19.81
N SER A 710 -48.29 -12.24 20.20
CA SER A 710 -47.84 -11.74 21.53
C SER A 710 -46.59 -12.28 22.25
N ASP A 711 -45.64 -11.35 22.45
CA ASP A 711 -44.83 -11.15 23.67
C ASP A 711 -45.77 -10.78 24.86
N PRO A 712 -45.55 -11.32 26.08
CA PRO A 712 -44.87 -10.49 27.09
C PRO A 712 -43.93 -11.25 28.05
N LEU A 713 -42.77 -10.63 28.33
CA LEU A 713 -42.12 -10.53 29.65
C LEU A 713 -42.52 -11.55 30.75
N SER A 714 -41.69 -12.56 30.99
CA SER A 714 -41.25 -13.00 32.34
C SER A 714 -40.68 -14.43 32.33
N ASP A 715 -39.41 -14.60 32.70
CA ASP A 715 -39.16 -15.44 33.89
C ASP A 715 -37.88 -15.02 34.65
N LYS A 716 -37.81 -15.41 35.93
CA LYS A 716 -36.66 -15.19 36.82
C LYS A 716 -36.27 -16.49 37.50
N SER A 717 -35.12 -17.07 37.13
CA SER A 717 -34.43 -17.98 38.05
C SER A 717 -32.93 -18.12 37.80
N SER A 718 -32.16 -17.94 38.87
CA SER A 718 -31.03 -18.81 39.22
C SER A 718 -29.87 -18.97 38.23
N SER A 719 -28.99 -17.97 38.19
CA SER A 719 -27.54 -18.23 38.17
C SER A 719 -26.94 -17.83 39.51
N ALA A 720 -26.06 -18.66 40.06
CA ALA A 720 -25.41 -18.39 41.33
C ALA A 720 -24.31 -17.34 41.17
N ALA A 721 -24.17 -16.44 42.15
CA ALA A 721 -23.05 -15.50 42.22
C ALA A 721 -21.74 -16.27 42.54
N MET A 722 -21.13 -16.85 41.52
CA MET A 722 -19.80 -17.45 41.63
C MET A 722 -18.79 -16.31 41.72
N LEU A 723 -18.38 -15.98 42.94
CA LEU A 723 -17.51 -14.85 43.24
C LEU A 723 -16.06 -15.13 42.83
N VAL A 724 -15.82 -15.20 41.51
CA VAL A 724 -14.48 -15.28 40.93
C VAL A 724 -13.81 -13.92 41.19
N THR A 725 -12.96 -13.88 42.21
CA THR A 725 -12.17 -12.68 42.51
C THR A 725 -11.28 -12.35 41.31
N LYS A 726 -11.48 -11.20 40.67
CA LYS A 726 -10.52 -10.63 39.71
C LYS A 726 -9.13 -10.60 40.35
N LYS A 727 -8.27 -11.50 39.89
CA LYS A 727 -6.85 -11.57 40.21
C LYS A 727 -6.09 -11.94 38.93
N MET A 728 -6.04 -10.98 38.01
CA MET A 728 -5.02 -11.01 36.96
C MET A 728 -3.66 -10.85 37.63
N LEU A 729 -2.84 -11.90 37.58
CA LEU A 729 -1.48 -11.91 38.11
C LEU A 729 -0.52 -11.45 37.01
N TRP A 730 -0.34 -10.14 36.89
CA TRP A 730 0.59 -9.56 35.92
C TRP A 730 2.03 -9.59 36.44
N TYR A 731 2.92 -10.24 35.69
CA TYR A 731 4.37 -10.07 35.79
C TYR A 731 4.86 -9.32 34.55
N GLY A 732 5.15 -8.03 34.67
CA GLY A 732 5.75 -7.23 33.60
C GLY A 732 7.26 -7.04 33.81
N PRO A 733 8.10 -7.20 32.76
CA PRO A 733 9.50 -6.77 32.76
C PRO A 733 9.67 -5.41 32.06
N LEU A 734 10.51 -4.53 32.64
CA LEU A 734 10.89 -3.24 32.07
C LEU A 734 11.94 -3.39 30.95
N VAL A 735 11.53 -3.53 29.68
CA VAL A 735 12.43 -3.34 28.51
C VAL A 735 11.64 -2.73 27.32
N SER A 736 11.73 -1.42 27.10
CA SER A 736 11.17 -0.77 25.89
C SER A 736 12.00 0.46 25.43
N VAL A 737 13.31 0.24 25.21
CA VAL A 737 14.22 1.29 24.68
C VAL A 737 15.30 0.70 23.75
N LEU A 738 15.03 -0.46 23.12
CA LEU A 738 16.08 -1.22 22.38
C LEU A 738 15.63 -1.96 21.12
N VAL A 739 14.33 -2.06 20.82
CA VAL A 739 13.84 -2.87 19.67
C VAL A 739 14.06 -2.18 18.32
N HIS A 740 13.84 -0.86 18.24
CA HIS A 740 13.97 -0.05 17.01
C HIS A 740 15.42 0.08 16.45
N VAL A 741 16.41 -0.60 17.04
CA VAL A 741 17.82 -0.56 16.59
C VAL A 741 18.27 -1.88 15.97
N PHE A 742 17.50 -2.96 16.09
CA PHE A 742 17.94 -4.31 15.71
C PHE A 742 17.39 -4.87 14.39
N GLY A 743 16.37 -4.26 13.78
CA GLY A 743 15.91 -4.65 12.43
C GLY A 743 17.02 -4.48 11.38
N ASN A 744 17.67 -3.30 11.38
CA ASN A 744 18.63 -2.89 10.35
C ASN A 744 20.02 -3.58 10.46
N LEU A 745 20.15 -4.66 11.25
CA LEU A 745 21.41 -5.41 11.39
C LEU A 745 21.43 -6.72 10.58
N ILE A 746 20.27 -7.25 10.18
CA ILE A 746 20.18 -8.56 9.51
C ILE A 746 20.52 -8.48 8.01
N GLN A 747 20.19 -7.38 7.33
CA GLN A 747 20.65 -7.12 5.95
C GLN A 747 22.16 -6.84 5.82
N PHE A 748 22.91 -6.77 6.92
CA PHE A 748 24.38 -6.58 6.89
C PHE A 748 25.18 -7.87 7.16
N LEU A 749 24.50 -9.03 7.22
CA LEU A 749 25.11 -10.34 7.49
C LEU A 749 24.59 -11.48 6.58
N MET A 750 23.98 -11.13 5.44
CA MET A 750 23.75 -12.02 4.29
C MET A 750 24.42 -11.42 3.04
#